data_AF-A0A6P2CLS7-F1
#
_entry.id   AF-A0A6P2CLS7-F1
#
_cell.length_a   1.000
_cell.length_b   1.000
_cell.length_c   1.000
_cell.angle_alpha   90.00
_cell.angle_beta   90.00
_cell.angle_gamma   90.00
#
_symmetry.space_group_name_H-M   'P 1'
#
loop_
_entity.id
_entity.type
_entity.pdbx_description
1 polymer ?
#
loop_
_entity_poly.entity_id
_entity_poly.type
_entity_poly.pdbx_seq_one_letter_code
_entity_poly.pdbx_strand_id
1 'polypeptide(L)'
;MDTMVLATQKWLNKTYGSVANYKQVPETGNTGWPTIYGLIRGVQHELGIALQDGSPAFGEATSAAFDAKVVPNLKKGYKSNFVYLIQGAFWAKGISPEEFTGTYSSYTESAIKSLQSDAGIPTTGVLDSQLAQALFDMSAFVLVSGGDKTVRNMQQYLNANYRQYTGILPTDGIYQRATNTALIYGVQAELGLGDIANGFWGPTTISTYKSAFSNGLGDKVIKLIQYALYVNMKEYLTTKGAKGPAFTGALDSSTQNILNQFQNFMMLDPVKAGQPDSTTMYSLMLSSGNPARNFFGMDTSYQLDASMIKALVDYDVNYVGRYLTGSVGSGASERDKNLTRTEAQNIIDAGLKLVPIYQDNTPSVDYFTYNQGVSDAQSAVSAALNIGIPNGQTIYFAVDMDMTDDEITTAAIPYFQGIVAGISHYHIGVYGTRNVSSRVSHAVSSVLYSYVSNMSTGFSGNLGFSQPTNWAFDQFFEDGVGVGPLPALDRVAVSNIDAGVTYLVESAITKSKWFEDTKWQGLKDRVASANITWDSGEIKLVDSETIKVSVSMSSTLEQTTELSEIPMTFEIKNGKITPDFTQHYENLSSLKFGTVIQANIDKLSAGIKSGSVTVLVRPGNIMEDELPMAPVISLVFSPDPISINNNEYTIDWAVTFKMQFNTSPLVKEPAFETVQELNWDEIRQKWANGFKVVTEVSAGIVLVGAVAAIIVALPIEISAGGIAAIGALFISIGQDIK
;
A
#
# COMPACT_ATOMS: atom_id res chain seq x y z
N MET A 1 -3.13 11.75 -34.66
CA MET A 1 -4.24 12.09 -35.57
C MET A 1 -4.01 11.43 -36.91
N ASP A 2 -4.95 10.58 -37.32
CA ASP A 2 -4.99 9.89 -38.60
C ASP A 2 -6.09 10.52 -39.48
N THR A 3 -5.73 10.89 -40.71
CA THR A 3 -6.63 11.59 -41.64
C THR A 3 -7.76 10.70 -42.15
N MET A 4 -7.56 9.40 -42.22
CA MET A 4 -8.55 8.43 -42.67
C MET A 4 -9.51 8.02 -41.55
N VAL A 5 -9.03 8.00 -40.30
CA VAL A 5 -9.92 7.94 -39.13
C VAL A 5 -10.81 9.18 -39.07
N LEU A 6 -10.28 10.37 -39.33
CA LEU A 6 -11.08 11.60 -39.38
C LEU A 6 -12.12 11.55 -40.51
N ALA A 7 -11.74 11.05 -41.69
CA ALA A 7 -12.66 10.87 -42.81
C ALA A 7 -13.78 9.88 -42.46
N THR A 8 -13.45 8.79 -41.76
CA THR A 8 -14.42 7.80 -41.25
C THR A 8 -15.40 8.44 -40.27
N GLN A 9 -14.91 9.20 -39.29
CA GLN A 9 -15.74 9.89 -38.30
C GLN A 9 -16.72 10.88 -38.93
N LYS A 10 -16.24 11.69 -39.88
CA LYS A 10 -17.07 12.62 -40.67
C LYS A 10 -18.12 11.89 -41.48
N TRP A 11 -17.75 10.80 -42.14
CA TRP A 11 -18.68 10.00 -42.93
C TRP A 11 -19.76 9.36 -42.06
N LEU A 12 -19.40 8.82 -40.89
CA LEU A 12 -20.32 8.27 -39.91
C LEU A 12 -21.35 9.32 -39.46
N ASN A 13 -20.91 10.50 -39.05
CA ASN A 13 -21.80 11.58 -38.62
C ASN A 13 -22.70 12.09 -39.74
N LYS A 14 -22.18 12.19 -40.96
CA LYS A 14 -22.96 12.60 -42.13
C LYS A 14 -24.02 11.57 -42.51
N THR A 15 -23.67 10.28 -42.43
CA THR A 15 -24.53 9.18 -42.91
C THR A 15 -25.57 8.78 -41.88
N TYR A 16 -25.18 8.72 -40.60
CA TYR A 16 -26.03 8.19 -39.52
C TYR A 16 -26.38 9.21 -38.44
N GLY A 17 -25.83 10.43 -38.46
CA GLY A 17 -26.03 11.41 -37.38
C GLY A 17 -27.48 11.86 -37.16
N SER A 18 -28.36 11.68 -38.15
CA SER A 18 -29.79 11.94 -38.05
C SER A 18 -30.64 10.69 -37.76
N VAL A 19 -30.03 9.50 -37.70
CA VAL A 19 -30.72 8.25 -37.37
C VAL A 19 -31.06 8.25 -35.88
N ALA A 20 -32.32 7.93 -35.56
CA ALA A 20 -32.77 7.85 -34.18
C ALA A 20 -31.89 6.88 -33.36
N ASN A 21 -31.48 7.31 -32.17
CA ASN A 21 -30.59 6.58 -31.25
C ASN A 21 -29.16 6.32 -31.77
N TYR A 22 -28.77 6.93 -32.90
CA TYR A 22 -27.37 7.02 -33.28
C TYR A 22 -26.68 8.15 -32.51
N LYS A 23 -25.50 7.88 -31.94
CA LYS A 23 -24.70 8.89 -31.24
C LYS A 23 -23.59 9.37 -32.15
N GLN A 24 -23.55 10.68 -32.43
CA GLN A 24 -22.47 11.27 -33.22
C GLN A 24 -21.11 11.00 -32.56
N VAL A 25 -20.12 10.72 -33.39
CA VAL A 25 -18.75 10.42 -32.95
C VAL A 25 -17.89 11.68 -32.99
N PRO A 26 -16.92 11.86 -32.07
CA PRO A 26 -15.99 12.98 -32.15
C PRO A 26 -15.15 12.93 -33.43
N GLU A 27 -15.07 14.04 -34.17
CA GLU A 27 -14.29 14.16 -35.42
C GLU A 27 -12.86 14.64 -35.13
N THR A 28 -12.09 13.81 -34.42
CA THR A 28 -10.74 14.18 -33.93
C THR A 28 -9.61 13.57 -34.74
N GLY A 29 -9.90 12.61 -35.62
CA GLY A 29 -8.90 11.77 -36.27
C GLY A 29 -8.16 10.82 -35.33
N ASN A 30 -8.57 10.71 -34.07
CA ASN A 30 -8.05 9.70 -33.16
C ASN A 30 -9.02 8.52 -33.09
N THR A 31 -8.50 7.31 -33.19
CA THR A 31 -9.30 6.09 -32.97
C THR A 31 -9.70 5.98 -31.49
N GLY A 32 -10.68 5.14 -31.20
CA GLY A 32 -11.17 4.91 -29.83
C GLY A 32 -12.60 4.37 -29.79
N TRP A 33 -13.07 4.01 -28.59
CA TRP A 33 -14.39 3.45 -28.35
C TRP A 33 -15.55 4.24 -28.98
N PRO A 34 -15.60 5.59 -28.93
CA PRO A 34 -16.67 6.33 -29.59
C PRO A 34 -16.77 6.04 -31.09
N THR A 35 -15.62 5.95 -31.79
CA THR A 35 -15.57 5.64 -33.22
C THR A 35 -16.01 4.20 -33.49
N ILE A 36 -15.51 3.23 -32.71
CA ILE A 36 -15.91 1.81 -32.83
C ILE A 36 -17.41 1.64 -32.56
N TYR A 37 -17.95 2.30 -31.54
CA TYR A 37 -19.39 2.28 -31.25
C TYR A 37 -20.23 2.89 -32.37
N GLY A 38 -19.75 3.96 -33.02
CA GLY A 38 -20.39 4.51 -34.21
C GLY A 38 -20.39 3.51 -35.38
N LEU A 39 -19.27 2.83 -35.62
CA LEU A 39 -19.16 1.78 -36.63
C LEU A 39 -20.12 0.60 -36.37
N ILE A 40 -20.18 0.09 -35.13
CA ILE A 40 -21.09 -1.01 -34.75
C ILE A 40 -22.55 -0.57 -34.94
N ARG A 41 -22.93 0.63 -34.50
CA ARG A 41 -24.29 1.16 -34.70
C ARG A 41 -24.62 1.32 -36.19
N GLY A 42 -23.66 1.75 -37.01
CA GLY A 42 -23.81 1.80 -38.46
C GLY A 42 -24.12 0.41 -39.03
N VAL A 43 -23.36 -0.62 -38.64
CA VAL A 43 -23.61 -2.01 -39.06
C VAL A 43 -25.00 -2.48 -38.64
N GLN A 44 -25.38 -2.24 -37.39
CA GLN A 44 -26.70 -2.61 -36.86
C GLN A 44 -27.83 -1.92 -37.62
N HIS A 45 -27.71 -0.62 -37.89
CA HIS A 45 -28.69 0.13 -38.67
C HIS A 45 -28.89 -0.46 -40.07
N GLU A 46 -27.79 -0.71 -40.80
CA GLU A 46 -27.83 -1.29 -42.14
C GLU A 46 -28.40 -2.72 -42.16
N LEU A 47 -28.25 -3.47 -41.05
CA LEU A 47 -28.84 -4.81 -40.89
C LEU A 47 -30.32 -4.80 -40.48
N GLY A 48 -30.87 -3.62 -40.10
CA GLY A 48 -32.21 -3.46 -39.55
C GLY A 48 -32.33 -3.88 -38.08
N ILE A 49 -31.22 -3.86 -37.33
CA ILE A 49 -31.15 -4.20 -35.91
C ILE A 49 -31.31 -2.91 -35.09
N ALA A 50 -32.14 -2.96 -34.05
CA ALA A 50 -32.34 -1.83 -33.15
C ALA A 50 -31.02 -1.38 -32.51
N LEU A 51 -30.77 -0.07 -32.53
CA LEU A 51 -29.53 0.50 -32.00
C LEU A 51 -29.49 0.42 -30.49
N GLN A 52 -28.37 -0.07 -29.96
CA GLN A 52 -28.14 -0.19 -28.53
C GLN A 52 -27.66 1.15 -27.94
N ASP A 53 -28.26 1.54 -26.82
CA ASP A 53 -27.75 2.63 -25.98
C ASP A 53 -26.47 2.21 -25.24
N GLY A 54 -25.69 3.19 -24.78
CA GLY A 54 -24.44 2.92 -24.05
C GLY A 54 -23.34 2.32 -24.93
N SER A 55 -22.86 1.13 -24.56
CA SER A 55 -21.75 0.39 -25.19
C SER A 55 -22.30 -0.69 -26.14
N PRO A 56 -22.55 -0.38 -27.43
CA PRO A 56 -23.11 -1.33 -28.38
C PRO A 56 -22.12 -2.46 -28.65
N ALA A 57 -22.62 -3.69 -28.76
CA ALA A 57 -21.81 -4.86 -29.06
C ALA A 57 -22.16 -5.48 -30.42
N PHE A 58 -21.15 -5.99 -31.12
CA PHE A 58 -21.32 -6.91 -32.25
C PHE A 58 -21.67 -8.31 -31.73
N GLY A 59 -22.86 -8.43 -31.12
CA GLY A 59 -23.34 -9.67 -30.50
C GLY A 59 -24.00 -10.64 -31.48
N GLU A 60 -24.53 -11.74 -30.95
CA GLU A 60 -25.09 -12.89 -31.70
C GLU A 60 -26.08 -12.50 -32.81
N ALA A 61 -27.03 -11.61 -32.52
CA ALA A 61 -28.00 -11.14 -33.52
C ALA A 61 -27.34 -10.39 -34.69
N THR A 62 -26.31 -9.58 -34.40
CA THR A 62 -25.53 -8.86 -35.41
C THR A 62 -24.72 -9.87 -36.23
N SER A 63 -24.09 -10.84 -35.58
CA SER A 63 -23.28 -11.87 -36.23
C SER A 63 -24.10 -12.74 -37.18
N ALA A 64 -25.23 -13.27 -36.73
CA ALA A 64 -26.12 -14.08 -37.57
C ALA A 64 -26.64 -13.28 -38.79
N ALA A 65 -27.04 -12.03 -38.59
CA ALA A 65 -27.50 -11.19 -39.68
C ALA A 65 -26.38 -10.79 -40.64
N PHE A 66 -25.17 -10.55 -40.14
CA PHE A 66 -23.99 -10.22 -40.95
C PHE A 66 -23.60 -11.39 -41.86
N ASP A 67 -23.52 -12.61 -41.33
CA ASP A 67 -23.23 -13.81 -42.13
C ASP A 67 -24.30 -14.09 -43.18
N ALA A 68 -25.58 -13.91 -42.82
CA ALA A 68 -26.67 -14.17 -43.75
C ALA A 68 -26.78 -13.11 -44.86
N LYS A 69 -26.55 -11.83 -44.56
CA LYS A 69 -26.89 -10.71 -45.46
C LYS A 69 -25.67 -10.02 -46.08
N VAL A 70 -24.53 -9.99 -45.40
CA VAL A 70 -23.35 -9.21 -45.83
C VAL A 70 -22.33 -10.11 -46.50
N VAL A 71 -21.91 -11.20 -45.85
CA VAL A 71 -20.83 -12.08 -46.32
C VAL A 71 -21.03 -12.56 -47.78
N PRO A 72 -22.22 -13.03 -48.23
CA PRO A 72 -22.41 -13.49 -49.60
C PRO A 72 -22.22 -12.41 -50.68
N ASN A 73 -22.27 -11.12 -50.28
CA ASN A 73 -22.18 -9.98 -51.17
C ASN A 73 -20.77 -9.36 -51.21
N LEU A 74 -19.88 -9.66 -50.26
CA LEU A 74 -18.53 -9.11 -50.16
C LEU A 74 -17.60 -9.67 -51.26
N LYS A 75 -17.73 -9.13 -52.47
CA LYS A 75 -16.93 -9.49 -53.65
C LYS A 75 -16.51 -8.23 -54.42
N LYS A 76 -15.46 -8.36 -55.24
CA LYS A 76 -14.88 -7.23 -56.00
C LYS A 76 -15.95 -6.45 -56.78
N GLY A 77 -15.98 -5.13 -56.58
CA GLY A 77 -16.94 -4.22 -57.19
C GLY A 77 -18.26 -4.04 -56.42
N TYR A 78 -18.50 -4.78 -55.33
CA TYR A 78 -19.67 -4.57 -54.49
C TYR A 78 -19.62 -3.20 -53.82
N LYS A 79 -20.68 -2.39 -53.98
CA LYS A 79 -20.78 -1.04 -53.41
C LYS A 79 -21.85 -1.00 -52.34
N SER A 80 -21.48 -0.60 -51.12
CA SER A 80 -22.41 -0.56 -49.99
C SER A 80 -21.85 0.26 -48.82
N ASN A 81 -22.74 0.79 -47.99
CA ASN A 81 -22.38 1.36 -46.70
C ASN A 81 -21.66 0.34 -45.79
N PHE A 82 -21.96 -0.96 -45.91
CA PHE A 82 -21.20 -2.00 -45.22
C PHE A 82 -19.71 -1.95 -45.55
N VAL A 83 -19.35 -1.64 -46.80
CA VAL A 83 -17.94 -1.55 -47.19
C VAL A 83 -17.28 -0.30 -46.61
N TYR A 84 -17.99 0.84 -46.54
CA TYR A 84 -17.49 2.01 -45.81
C TYR A 84 -17.26 1.69 -44.34
N LEU A 85 -18.18 0.99 -43.69
CA LEU A 85 -18.05 0.57 -42.29
C LEU A 85 -16.85 -0.36 -42.10
N ILE A 86 -16.65 -1.33 -42.99
CA ILE A 86 -15.50 -2.26 -42.96
C ILE A 86 -14.18 -1.51 -43.17
N GLN A 87 -14.08 -0.67 -44.21
CA GLN A 87 -12.88 0.13 -44.49
C GLN A 87 -12.57 1.09 -43.33
N GLY A 88 -13.59 1.74 -42.77
CA GLY A 88 -13.46 2.62 -41.62
C GLY A 88 -12.99 1.88 -40.35
N ALA A 89 -13.48 0.66 -40.13
CA ALA A 89 -13.01 -0.18 -39.04
C ALA A 89 -11.55 -0.62 -39.22
N PHE A 90 -11.10 -0.91 -40.45
CA PHE A 90 -9.69 -1.18 -40.73
C PHE A 90 -8.79 0.02 -40.42
N TRP A 91 -9.19 1.23 -40.83
CA TRP A 91 -8.48 2.46 -40.44
C TRP A 91 -8.43 2.62 -38.91
N ALA A 92 -9.54 2.39 -38.22
CA ALA A 92 -9.59 2.43 -36.76
C ALA A 92 -8.72 1.35 -36.08
N LYS A 93 -8.53 0.20 -36.75
CA LYS A 93 -7.67 -0.93 -36.32
C LYS A 93 -6.18 -0.69 -36.59
N GLY A 94 -5.84 0.31 -37.41
CA GLY A 94 -4.46 0.57 -37.85
C GLY A 94 -3.99 -0.33 -38.99
N ILE A 95 -4.90 -0.97 -39.72
CA ILE A 95 -4.60 -1.75 -40.93
C ILE A 95 -5.07 -0.93 -42.12
N SER A 96 -4.19 -0.61 -43.07
CA SER A 96 -4.56 0.19 -44.25
C SER A 96 -5.35 -0.65 -45.27
N PRO A 97 -6.61 -0.30 -45.58
CA PRO A 97 -7.29 -0.77 -46.78
C PRO A 97 -6.94 0.06 -48.03
N GLU A 98 -5.95 0.96 -47.98
CA GLU A 98 -5.52 1.93 -49.01
C GLU A 98 -6.58 2.95 -49.47
N GLU A 99 -7.85 2.72 -49.17
CA GLU A 99 -8.95 3.53 -49.66
C GLU A 99 -10.14 3.60 -48.67
N PHE A 100 -11.04 4.54 -48.93
CA PHE A 100 -12.32 4.68 -48.21
C PHE A 100 -13.40 5.09 -49.21
N THR A 101 -13.81 4.14 -50.05
CA THR A 101 -14.63 4.37 -51.26
C THR A 101 -15.98 3.68 -51.20
N GLY A 102 -16.25 2.86 -50.18
CA GLY A 102 -17.47 2.07 -50.09
C GLY A 102 -17.60 0.99 -51.17
N THR A 103 -16.52 0.72 -51.90
CA THR A 103 -16.44 -0.32 -52.93
C THR A 103 -15.48 -1.41 -52.48
N TYR A 104 -15.92 -2.66 -52.48
CA TYR A 104 -15.07 -3.80 -52.09
C TYR A 104 -14.05 -4.05 -53.20
N SER A 105 -12.78 -3.77 -52.95
CA SER A 105 -11.68 -3.93 -53.91
C SER A 105 -10.67 -5.00 -53.50
N SER A 106 -9.62 -5.19 -54.29
CA SER A 106 -8.46 -5.98 -53.91
C SER A 106 -7.72 -5.42 -52.69
N TYR A 107 -7.80 -4.12 -52.42
CA TYR A 107 -7.18 -3.53 -51.24
C TYR A 107 -7.96 -3.88 -49.97
N THR A 108 -9.30 -3.84 -50.02
CA THR A 108 -10.14 -4.31 -48.91
C THR A 108 -9.93 -5.81 -48.64
N GLU A 109 -9.89 -6.63 -49.69
CA GLU A 109 -9.56 -8.06 -49.57
C GLU A 109 -8.17 -8.29 -48.96
N SER A 110 -7.18 -7.48 -49.32
CA SER A 110 -5.82 -7.55 -48.77
C SER A 110 -5.79 -7.17 -47.28
N ALA A 111 -6.54 -6.15 -46.86
CA ALA A 111 -6.66 -5.78 -45.45
C ALA A 111 -7.30 -6.90 -44.61
N ILE A 112 -8.33 -7.59 -45.15
CA ILE A 112 -8.92 -8.77 -44.52
C ILE A 112 -7.87 -9.88 -44.35
N LYS A 113 -7.09 -10.18 -45.40
CA LYS A 113 -6.02 -11.18 -45.32
C LYS A 113 -4.92 -10.78 -44.33
N SER A 114 -4.61 -9.49 -44.20
CA SER A 114 -3.67 -8.99 -43.19
C SER A 114 -4.19 -9.29 -41.79
N LEU A 115 -5.44 -8.93 -41.48
CA LEU A 115 -6.02 -9.21 -40.17
C LEU A 115 -6.09 -10.72 -39.87
N GLN A 116 -6.44 -11.55 -40.86
CA GLN A 116 -6.43 -13.01 -40.69
C GLN A 116 -5.04 -13.54 -40.35
N SER A 117 -4.02 -13.10 -41.08
CA SER A 117 -2.62 -13.45 -40.83
C SER A 117 -2.17 -12.99 -39.45
N ASP A 118 -2.51 -11.77 -39.07
CA ASP A 118 -2.14 -11.19 -37.78
C ASP A 118 -2.83 -11.90 -36.62
N ALA A 119 -4.11 -12.25 -36.76
CA ALA A 119 -4.86 -13.06 -35.80
C ALA A 119 -4.41 -14.53 -35.74
N GLY A 120 -3.60 -14.99 -36.68
CA GLY A 120 -3.11 -16.37 -36.73
C GLY A 120 -4.11 -17.37 -37.31
N ILE A 121 -5.11 -16.92 -38.07
CA ILE A 121 -6.12 -17.78 -38.69
C ILE A 121 -5.90 -17.92 -40.21
N PRO A 122 -6.53 -18.90 -40.89
CA PRO A 122 -6.35 -19.07 -42.33
C PRO A 122 -6.67 -17.81 -43.15
N THR A 123 -5.79 -17.45 -44.08
CA THR A 123 -5.86 -16.22 -44.89
C THR A 123 -6.77 -16.36 -46.12
N THR A 124 -8.04 -16.65 -45.89
CA THR A 124 -9.04 -16.90 -46.94
C THR A 124 -9.49 -15.64 -47.70
N GLY A 125 -9.31 -14.45 -47.12
CA GLY A 125 -9.89 -13.20 -47.61
C GLY A 125 -11.40 -13.05 -47.34
N VAL A 126 -12.01 -13.99 -46.60
CA VAL A 126 -13.42 -13.94 -46.19
C VAL A 126 -13.53 -13.24 -44.84
N LEU A 127 -14.36 -12.19 -44.77
CA LEU A 127 -14.74 -11.53 -43.53
C LEU A 127 -16.05 -12.11 -43.00
N ASP A 128 -15.98 -13.24 -42.29
CA ASP A 128 -17.13 -13.79 -41.57
C ASP A 128 -17.45 -12.97 -40.31
N SER A 129 -18.56 -13.28 -39.64
CA SER A 129 -18.98 -12.56 -38.44
C SER A 129 -18.01 -12.67 -37.27
N GLN A 130 -17.21 -13.73 -37.16
CA GLN A 130 -16.22 -13.88 -36.09
C GLN A 130 -15.03 -12.95 -36.33
N LEU A 131 -14.54 -12.85 -37.57
CA LEU A 131 -13.51 -11.89 -37.93
C LEU A 131 -14.03 -10.45 -37.92
N ALA A 132 -15.30 -10.24 -38.29
CA ALA A 132 -15.94 -8.93 -38.18
C ALA A 132 -16.01 -8.47 -36.70
N GLN A 133 -16.37 -9.35 -35.77
CA GLN A 133 -16.33 -9.02 -34.33
C GLN A 133 -14.94 -8.55 -33.88
N ALA A 134 -13.88 -9.25 -34.30
CA ALA A 134 -12.49 -8.85 -34.01
C ALA A 134 -12.08 -7.52 -34.67
N LEU A 135 -12.63 -7.22 -35.86
CA LEU A 135 -12.40 -5.97 -36.57
C LEU A 135 -13.12 -4.79 -35.89
N PHE A 136 -14.39 -4.96 -35.52
CA PHE A 136 -15.24 -3.95 -34.86
C PHE A 136 -15.04 -3.92 -33.33
N ASP A 137 -13.80 -3.94 -32.89
CA ASP A 137 -13.37 -3.93 -31.49
C ASP A 137 -12.08 -3.10 -31.33
N MET A 138 -11.62 -2.82 -30.10
CA MET A 138 -10.34 -2.12 -29.86
C MET A 138 -9.13 -3.06 -29.76
N SER A 139 -9.32 -4.37 -29.87
CA SER A 139 -8.28 -5.41 -29.80
C SER A 139 -7.15 -5.16 -30.80
N ALA A 140 -5.90 -5.32 -30.35
CA ALA A 140 -4.71 -5.26 -31.19
C ALA A 140 -4.30 -6.65 -31.68
N PHE A 141 -3.95 -6.74 -32.98
CA PHE A 141 -3.50 -8.00 -33.61
C PHE A 141 -2.02 -7.97 -34.04
N VAL A 142 -1.35 -6.85 -33.76
CA VAL A 142 0.07 -6.62 -33.98
C VAL A 142 0.79 -6.56 -32.64
N LEU A 143 2.09 -6.86 -32.63
CA LEU A 143 2.90 -6.76 -31.43
C LEU A 143 2.92 -5.31 -30.91
N VAL A 144 2.41 -5.07 -29.70
CA VAL A 144 2.39 -3.73 -29.08
C VAL A 144 3.69 -3.45 -28.33
N SER A 145 3.90 -2.19 -27.95
CA SER A 145 5.00 -1.82 -27.05
C SER A 145 4.89 -2.58 -25.72
N GLY A 146 5.99 -3.13 -25.23
CA GLY A 146 6.00 -4.02 -24.05
C GLY A 146 5.50 -5.45 -24.32
N GLY A 147 4.95 -5.72 -25.51
CA GLY A 147 4.50 -7.05 -25.93
C GLY A 147 5.65 -8.03 -26.16
N ASP A 148 5.37 -9.30 -25.93
CA ASP A 148 6.28 -10.41 -26.16
C ASP A 148 5.94 -11.17 -27.45
N LYS A 149 6.92 -11.32 -28.35
CA LYS A 149 6.73 -12.00 -29.64
C LYS A 149 6.35 -13.48 -29.48
N THR A 150 6.85 -14.16 -28.45
CA THR A 150 6.52 -15.56 -28.15
C THR A 150 5.10 -15.67 -27.61
N VAL A 151 4.67 -14.75 -26.75
CA VAL A 151 3.27 -14.66 -26.31
C VAL A 151 2.35 -14.37 -27.50
N ARG A 152 2.76 -13.49 -28.42
CA ARG A 152 1.99 -13.26 -29.66
C ARG A 152 1.85 -14.53 -30.48
N ASN A 153 2.94 -15.29 -30.68
CA ASN A 153 2.88 -16.57 -31.39
C ASN A 153 1.95 -17.57 -30.68
N MET A 154 1.92 -17.58 -29.35
CA MET A 154 0.99 -18.36 -28.55
C MET A 154 -0.46 -17.93 -28.81
N GLN A 155 -0.77 -16.64 -28.73
CA GLN A 155 -2.12 -16.12 -28.99
C GLN A 155 -2.60 -16.50 -30.41
N GLN A 156 -1.73 -16.36 -31.41
CA GLN A 156 -2.01 -16.79 -32.78
C GLN A 156 -2.28 -18.30 -32.86
N TYR A 157 -1.47 -19.12 -32.19
CA TYR A 157 -1.69 -20.57 -32.11
C TYR A 157 -3.04 -20.90 -31.44
N LEU A 158 -3.42 -20.19 -30.38
CA LEU A 158 -4.69 -20.39 -29.70
C LEU A 158 -5.88 -20.03 -30.60
N ASN A 159 -5.83 -18.90 -31.31
CA ASN A 159 -6.85 -18.53 -32.29
C ASN A 159 -6.97 -19.55 -33.44
N ALA A 160 -5.83 -20.03 -33.95
CA ALA A 160 -5.80 -21.00 -35.05
C ALA A 160 -6.54 -22.31 -34.69
N ASN A 161 -6.39 -22.78 -33.44
CA ASN A 161 -6.80 -24.11 -33.03
C ASN A 161 -8.06 -24.14 -32.14
N TYR A 162 -8.35 -23.08 -31.39
CA TYR A 162 -9.37 -23.10 -30.32
C TYR A 162 -10.38 -21.95 -30.36
N ARG A 163 -10.36 -21.08 -31.38
CA ARG A 163 -11.31 -19.94 -31.51
C ARG A 163 -12.79 -20.32 -31.51
N GLN A 164 -13.13 -21.60 -31.72
CA GLN A 164 -14.52 -22.07 -31.58
C GLN A 164 -15.06 -21.91 -30.14
N TYR A 165 -14.17 -21.91 -29.14
CA TYR A 165 -14.54 -21.71 -27.73
C TYR A 165 -14.47 -20.25 -27.29
N THR A 166 -13.57 -19.46 -27.89
CA THR A 166 -13.22 -18.12 -27.38
C THR A 166 -13.55 -16.97 -28.32
N GLY A 167 -13.91 -17.24 -29.56
CA GLY A 167 -13.79 -16.24 -30.62
C GLY A 167 -12.33 -15.97 -30.99
N ILE A 168 -12.13 -14.93 -31.80
CA ILE A 168 -10.79 -14.45 -32.18
C ILE A 168 -10.35 -13.42 -31.14
N LEU A 169 -9.30 -13.75 -30.37
CA LEU A 169 -8.74 -12.91 -29.32
C LEU A 169 -7.56 -12.08 -29.83
N PRO A 170 -7.21 -10.95 -29.16
CA PRO A 170 -6.02 -10.15 -29.48
C PRO A 170 -4.75 -11.00 -29.61
N THR A 171 -3.88 -10.58 -30.53
CA THR A 171 -2.53 -11.15 -30.75
C THR A 171 -1.49 -10.05 -30.60
N ASP A 172 -1.55 -9.38 -29.44
CA ASP A 172 -0.78 -8.19 -29.10
C ASP A 172 0.57 -8.49 -28.42
N GLY A 173 0.79 -9.73 -27.99
CA GLY A 173 1.96 -10.14 -27.23
C GLY A 173 1.85 -9.89 -25.73
N ILE A 174 0.72 -9.44 -25.21
CA ILE A 174 0.48 -9.27 -23.77
C ILE A 174 -0.31 -10.48 -23.27
N TYR A 175 0.23 -11.19 -22.27
CA TYR A 175 -0.51 -12.28 -21.65
C TYR A 175 -1.52 -11.70 -20.66
N GLN A 176 -2.79 -12.02 -20.86
CA GLN A 176 -3.90 -11.48 -20.06
C GLN A 176 -4.88 -12.59 -19.70
N ARG A 177 -5.93 -12.25 -18.94
CA ARG A 177 -7.03 -13.16 -18.59
C ARG A 177 -7.60 -13.91 -19.80
N ALA A 178 -7.84 -13.21 -20.92
CA ALA A 178 -8.38 -13.83 -22.13
C ALA A 178 -7.43 -14.89 -22.71
N THR A 179 -6.12 -14.59 -22.77
CA THR A 179 -5.08 -15.54 -23.20
C THR A 179 -5.00 -16.75 -22.27
N ASN A 180 -5.06 -16.56 -20.94
CA ASN A 180 -5.08 -17.65 -19.96
C ASN A 180 -6.32 -18.54 -20.12
N THR A 181 -7.48 -17.92 -20.30
CA THR A 181 -8.75 -18.62 -20.50
C THR A 181 -8.70 -19.45 -21.79
N ALA A 182 -8.16 -18.90 -22.88
CA ALA A 182 -7.96 -19.61 -24.13
C ALA A 182 -6.96 -20.77 -24.01
N LEU A 183 -5.89 -20.61 -23.21
CA LEU A 183 -4.96 -21.69 -22.90
C LEU A 183 -5.68 -22.85 -22.18
N ILE A 184 -6.52 -22.55 -21.18
CA ILE A 184 -7.30 -23.56 -20.45
C ILE A 184 -8.31 -24.24 -21.40
N TYR A 185 -9.03 -23.48 -22.22
CA TYR A 185 -9.91 -24.04 -23.25
C TYR A 185 -9.14 -24.97 -24.20
N GLY A 186 -7.93 -24.59 -24.61
CA GLY A 186 -7.07 -25.44 -25.43
C GLY A 186 -6.80 -26.79 -24.76
N VAL A 187 -6.48 -26.79 -23.47
CA VAL A 187 -6.26 -28.05 -22.73
C VAL A 187 -7.56 -28.84 -22.63
N GLN A 188 -8.67 -28.21 -22.28
CA GLN A 188 -9.98 -28.89 -22.19
C GLN A 188 -10.42 -29.50 -23.53
N ALA A 189 -10.18 -28.79 -24.63
CA ALA A 189 -10.48 -29.26 -25.99
C ALA A 189 -9.67 -30.51 -26.33
N GLU A 190 -8.36 -30.49 -26.07
CA GLU A 190 -7.47 -31.62 -26.34
C GLU A 190 -7.66 -32.80 -25.36
N LEU A 191 -8.28 -32.56 -24.20
CA LEU A 191 -8.76 -33.59 -23.28
C LEU A 191 -10.12 -34.18 -23.68
N GLY A 192 -10.78 -33.64 -24.72
CA GLY A 192 -12.05 -34.15 -25.23
C GLY A 192 -13.28 -33.76 -24.41
N LEU A 193 -13.26 -32.62 -23.69
CA LEU A 193 -14.42 -32.17 -22.90
C LEU A 193 -15.60 -31.67 -23.76
N GLY A 194 -15.36 -31.33 -25.03
CA GLY A 194 -16.39 -30.82 -25.95
C GLY A 194 -17.16 -29.65 -25.35
N ASP A 195 -18.49 -29.70 -25.40
CA ASP A 195 -19.38 -28.64 -24.92
C ASP A 195 -19.35 -28.41 -23.40
N ILE A 196 -18.70 -29.31 -22.64
CA ILE A 196 -18.50 -29.15 -21.18
C ILE A 196 -17.32 -28.21 -20.88
N ALA A 197 -16.44 -27.97 -21.86
CA ALA A 197 -15.33 -27.04 -21.71
C ALA A 197 -15.86 -25.62 -21.39
N ASN A 198 -15.21 -24.96 -20.43
CA ASN A 198 -15.69 -23.70 -19.86
C ASN A 198 -14.56 -22.71 -19.52
N GLY A 199 -13.32 -22.99 -19.92
CA GLY A 199 -12.16 -22.15 -19.66
C GLY A 199 -11.74 -22.11 -18.18
N PHE A 200 -12.35 -22.93 -17.32
CA PHE A 200 -12.05 -23.00 -15.89
C PHE A 200 -11.29 -24.29 -15.53
N TRP A 201 -10.22 -24.15 -14.76
CA TRP A 201 -9.43 -25.28 -14.25
C TRP A 201 -10.09 -25.92 -13.03
N GLY A 202 -11.32 -26.42 -13.21
CA GLY A 202 -12.16 -26.98 -12.15
C GLY A 202 -12.15 -28.52 -12.06
N PRO A 203 -12.97 -29.10 -11.16
CA PRO A 203 -12.98 -30.53 -10.85
C PRO A 203 -13.07 -31.46 -12.07
N THR A 204 -13.91 -31.13 -13.06
CA THR A 204 -14.05 -31.90 -14.30
C THR A 204 -12.78 -31.90 -15.14
N THR A 205 -12.16 -30.73 -15.34
CA THR A 205 -10.89 -30.57 -16.04
C THR A 205 -9.80 -31.40 -15.35
N ILE A 206 -9.74 -31.34 -14.02
CA ILE A 206 -8.73 -32.02 -13.20
C ILE A 206 -8.87 -33.54 -13.28
N SER A 207 -10.09 -34.06 -13.11
CA SER A 207 -10.36 -35.50 -13.17
C SER A 207 -10.00 -36.06 -14.55
N THR A 208 -10.38 -35.35 -15.61
CA THR A 208 -10.05 -35.73 -16.98
C THR A 208 -8.55 -35.65 -17.25
N TYR A 209 -7.89 -34.58 -16.77
CA TYR A 209 -6.44 -34.41 -16.88
C TYR A 209 -5.67 -35.52 -16.18
N LYS A 210 -6.05 -35.90 -14.94
CA LYS A 210 -5.41 -37.00 -14.19
C LYS A 210 -5.49 -38.33 -14.96
N SER A 211 -6.62 -38.58 -15.60
CA SER A 211 -6.82 -39.76 -16.45
C SER A 211 -5.92 -39.72 -17.69
N ALA A 212 -5.88 -38.58 -18.39
CA ALA A 212 -5.00 -38.39 -19.55
C ALA A 212 -3.52 -38.50 -19.19
N PHE A 213 -3.09 -37.90 -18.07
CA PHE A 213 -1.71 -37.97 -17.58
C PHE A 213 -1.27 -39.41 -17.30
N SER A 214 -2.17 -40.23 -16.73
CA SER A 214 -1.89 -41.65 -16.45
C SER A 214 -1.76 -42.49 -17.73
N ASN A 215 -2.46 -42.11 -18.79
CA ASN A 215 -2.48 -42.81 -20.08
C ASN A 215 -1.45 -42.27 -21.10
N GLY A 216 -0.77 -41.18 -20.78
CA GLY A 216 0.11 -40.46 -21.69
C GLY A 216 -0.59 -39.24 -22.31
N LEU A 217 0.05 -38.07 -22.19
CA LEU A 217 -0.47 -36.83 -22.75
C LEU A 217 -0.22 -36.75 -24.25
N GLY A 218 -1.20 -36.21 -24.98
CA GLY A 218 -1.05 -35.88 -26.40
C GLY A 218 -0.05 -34.73 -26.62
N ASP A 219 0.53 -34.68 -27.82
CA ASP A 219 1.53 -33.69 -28.22
C ASP A 219 1.05 -32.24 -28.10
N LYS A 220 -0.21 -31.97 -28.46
CA LYS A 220 -0.80 -30.64 -28.33
C LYS A 220 -1.02 -30.22 -26.87
N VAL A 221 -1.39 -31.15 -25.99
CA VAL A 221 -1.46 -30.87 -24.54
C VAL A 221 -0.08 -30.50 -24.03
N ILE A 222 0.96 -31.25 -24.42
CA ILE A 222 2.35 -30.94 -24.06
C ILE A 222 2.77 -29.57 -24.62
N LYS A 223 2.37 -29.22 -25.84
CA LYS A 223 2.66 -27.90 -26.42
C LYS A 223 2.02 -26.76 -25.63
N LEU A 224 0.78 -26.93 -25.18
CA LEU A 224 0.10 -25.98 -24.30
C LEU A 224 0.81 -25.86 -22.94
N ILE A 225 1.32 -26.97 -22.40
CA ILE A 225 2.15 -26.98 -21.19
C ILE A 225 3.45 -26.20 -21.41
N GLN A 226 4.10 -26.36 -22.56
CA GLN A 226 5.31 -25.60 -22.91
C GLN A 226 5.02 -24.10 -22.99
N TYR A 227 3.87 -23.68 -23.53
CA TYR A 227 3.44 -22.27 -23.46
C TYR A 227 3.21 -21.80 -22.02
N ALA A 228 2.52 -22.60 -21.20
CA ALA A 228 2.28 -22.29 -19.79
C ALA A 228 3.59 -22.14 -18.98
N LEU A 229 4.56 -23.02 -19.24
CA LEU A 229 5.90 -22.94 -18.65
C LEU A 229 6.62 -21.67 -19.08
N TYR A 230 6.58 -21.32 -20.35
CA TYR A 230 7.20 -20.10 -20.85
C TYR A 230 6.70 -18.87 -20.09
N VAL A 231 5.38 -18.69 -19.97
CA VAL A 231 4.80 -17.49 -19.33
C VAL A 231 5.04 -17.44 -17.82
N ASN A 232 4.98 -18.58 -17.13
CA ASN A 232 5.22 -18.63 -15.68
C ASN A 232 6.70 -18.53 -15.31
N MET A 233 7.61 -19.00 -16.18
CA MET A 233 9.04 -19.08 -15.89
C MET A 233 9.88 -18.03 -16.62
N LYS A 234 9.30 -17.15 -17.45
CA LYS A 234 10.04 -16.19 -18.27
C LYS A 234 11.01 -15.35 -17.45
N GLU A 235 10.53 -14.75 -16.36
CA GLU A 235 11.37 -13.92 -15.49
C GLU A 235 12.50 -14.76 -14.87
N TYR A 236 12.15 -15.88 -14.22
CA TYR A 236 13.10 -16.80 -13.62
C TYR A 236 14.20 -17.25 -14.59
N LEU A 237 13.82 -17.76 -15.76
CA LEU A 237 14.77 -18.25 -16.76
C LEU A 237 15.67 -17.13 -17.28
N THR A 238 15.13 -15.93 -17.45
CA THR A 238 15.91 -14.75 -17.84
C THR A 238 16.98 -14.43 -16.79
N THR A 239 16.64 -14.42 -15.50
CA THR A 239 17.62 -14.17 -14.42
C THR A 239 18.71 -15.25 -14.35
N LYS A 240 18.41 -16.48 -14.78
CA LYS A 240 19.38 -17.58 -14.85
C LYS A 240 20.15 -17.66 -16.17
N GLY A 241 19.87 -16.78 -17.14
CA GLY A 241 20.44 -16.85 -18.49
C GLY A 241 20.05 -18.13 -19.25
N ALA A 242 18.92 -18.75 -18.86
CA ALA A 242 18.43 -20.00 -19.43
C ALA A 242 17.43 -19.76 -20.58
N LYS A 243 17.37 -20.70 -21.52
CA LYS A 243 16.39 -20.65 -22.61
C LYS A 243 15.04 -21.22 -22.16
N GLY A 244 13.96 -20.63 -22.68
CA GLY A 244 12.60 -21.16 -22.54
C GLY A 244 12.39 -22.51 -23.24
N PRO A 245 11.23 -23.15 -23.01
CA PRO A 245 10.91 -24.42 -23.63
C PRO A 245 10.81 -24.28 -25.16
N ALA A 246 11.21 -25.33 -25.88
CA ALA A 246 10.90 -25.44 -27.30
C ALA A 246 9.43 -25.89 -27.43
N PHE A 247 8.62 -25.21 -28.25
CA PHE A 247 7.18 -25.49 -28.41
C PHE A 247 6.91 -26.69 -29.35
N THR A 248 7.60 -27.80 -29.11
CA THR A 248 7.64 -29.00 -29.95
C THR A 248 6.44 -29.93 -29.74
N GLY A 249 5.75 -29.84 -28.61
CA GLY A 249 4.77 -30.84 -28.19
C GLY A 249 5.39 -32.15 -27.67
N ALA A 250 6.71 -32.22 -27.53
CA ALA A 250 7.39 -33.39 -26.97
C ALA A 250 7.75 -33.16 -25.49
N LEU A 251 7.47 -34.15 -24.64
CA LEU A 251 7.92 -34.16 -23.24
C LEU A 251 9.37 -34.67 -23.16
N ASP A 252 10.25 -33.98 -23.89
CA ASP A 252 11.67 -34.28 -23.97
C ASP A 252 12.42 -33.87 -22.68
N SER A 253 13.70 -34.26 -22.59
CA SER A 253 14.54 -33.95 -21.43
C SER A 253 14.66 -32.46 -21.15
N SER A 254 14.60 -31.61 -22.18
CA SER A 254 14.62 -30.16 -22.01
C SER A 254 13.33 -29.66 -21.35
N THR A 255 12.17 -30.13 -21.79
CA THR A 255 10.86 -29.79 -21.20
C THR A 255 10.75 -30.33 -19.77
N GLN A 256 11.17 -31.56 -19.53
CA GLN A 256 11.20 -32.17 -18.19
C GLN A 256 12.12 -31.40 -17.24
N ASN A 257 13.27 -30.91 -17.72
CA ASN A 257 14.17 -30.10 -16.92
C ASN A 257 13.56 -28.74 -16.54
N ILE A 258 12.80 -28.10 -17.44
CA ILE A 258 12.11 -26.83 -17.13
C ILE A 258 10.94 -27.09 -16.17
N LEU A 259 10.20 -28.19 -16.31
CA LEU A 259 9.18 -28.61 -15.35
C LEU A 259 9.77 -28.80 -13.95
N ASN A 260 10.90 -29.51 -13.85
CA ASN A 260 11.59 -29.70 -12.57
C ASN A 260 12.05 -28.37 -11.98
N GLN A 261 12.59 -27.45 -12.79
CA GLN A 261 12.93 -26.11 -12.32
C GLN A 261 11.71 -25.33 -11.83
N PHE A 262 10.58 -25.41 -12.53
CA PHE A 262 9.34 -24.75 -12.10
C PHE A 262 8.82 -25.33 -10.78
N GLN A 263 8.78 -26.65 -10.65
CA GLN A 263 8.37 -27.34 -9.42
C GLN A 263 9.22 -26.92 -8.22
N ASN A 264 10.54 -26.88 -8.38
CA ASN A 264 11.46 -26.44 -7.32
C ASN A 264 11.34 -24.93 -7.07
N PHE A 265 11.23 -24.11 -8.12
CA PHE A 265 11.11 -22.66 -7.99
C PHE A 265 9.83 -22.24 -7.27
N MET A 266 8.74 -22.98 -7.43
CA MET A 266 7.44 -22.72 -6.79
C MET A 266 7.23 -23.53 -5.49
N MET A 267 8.24 -24.29 -5.05
CA MET A 267 8.17 -25.18 -3.88
C MET A 267 6.95 -26.11 -3.90
N LEU A 268 6.65 -26.72 -5.04
CA LEU A 268 5.47 -27.59 -5.20
C LEU A 268 5.71 -28.95 -4.56
N ASP A 269 4.82 -29.34 -3.65
CA ASP A 269 4.82 -30.64 -2.98
C ASP A 269 3.37 -31.08 -2.67
N PRO A 270 2.97 -32.34 -2.99
CA PRO A 270 3.73 -33.35 -3.73
C PRO A 270 3.71 -33.15 -5.25
N VAL A 271 4.81 -33.54 -5.89
CA VAL A 271 4.98 -33.56 -7.35
C VAL A 271 5.71 -34.81 -7.84
N LYS A 272 5.47 -35.18 -9.10
CA LYS A 272 6.30 -36.11 -9.86
C LYS A 272 7.36 -35.29 -10.60
N ALA A 273 8.61 -35.39 -10.14
CA ALA A 273 9.72 -34.57 -10.61
C ALA A 273 9.84 -34.56 -12.15
N GLY A 274 9.90 -33.35 -12.72
CA GLY A 274 10.03 -33.13 -14.16
C GLY A 274 8.83 -33.57 -15.00
N GLN A 275 7.69 -33.87 -14.37
CA GLN A 275 6.46 -34.28 -15.06
C GLN A 275 5.36 -33.26 -14.80
N PRO A 276 4.46 -33.02 -15.77
CA PRO A 276 3.32 -32.14 -15.57
C PRO A 276 2.21 -32.88 -14.81
N ASP A 277 2.45 -33.25 -13.55
CA ASP A 277 1.39 -33.83 -12.72
C ASP A 277 0.27 -32.80 -12.43
N SER A 278 -0.80 -33.27 -11.76
CA SER A 278 -1.96 -32.42 -11.47
C SER A 278 -1.63 -31.21 -10.58
N THR A 279 -0.69 -31.30 -9.64
CA THR A 279 -0.28 -30.17 -8.79
C THR A 279 0.47 -29.14 -9.63
N THR A 280 1.40 -29.61 -10.46
CA THR A 280 2.17 -28.79 -11.39
C THR A 280 1.26 -28.05 -12.37
N MET A 281 0.29 -28.74 -12.96
CA MET A 281 -0.65 -28.14 -13.89
C MET A 281 -1.56 -27.10 -13.26
N TYR A 282 -1.99 -27.34 -12.02
CA TYR A 282 -2.74 -26.35 -11.27
C TYR A 282 -1.97 -25.04 -11.17
N SER A 283 -0.70 -25.10 -10.75
CA SER A 283 0.16 -23.91 -10.60
C SER A 283 0.56 -23.26 -11.92
N LEU A 284 0.49 -23.99 -13.04
CA LEU A 284 0.69 -23.41 -14.37
C LEU A 284 -0.55 -22.66 -14.89
N MET A 285 -1.76 -23.10 -14.51
CA MET A 285 -3.03 -22.61 -15.06
C MET A 285 -3.70 -21.55 -14.17
N LEU A 286 -3.46 -21.61 -12.86
CA LEU A 286 -4.02 -20.70 -11.86
C LEU A 286 -2.90 -20.15 -10.98
N SER A 287 -2.96 -18.85 -10.67
CA SER A 287 -1.98 -18.19 -9.79
C SER A 287 -1.91 -18.86 -8.42
N SER A 288 -3.06 -19.25 -7.86
CA SER A 288 -3.23 -19.93 -6.57
C SER A 288 -2.72 -21.38 -6.56
N GLY A 289 -2.49 -21.98 -7.73
CA GLY A 289 -2.15 -23.40 -7.82
C GLY A 289 -3.16 -24.33 -7.17
N ASN A 290 -2.69 -25.49 -6.71
CA ASN A 290 -3.52 -26.53 -6.13
C ASN A 290 -3.83 -26.20 -4.66
N PRO A 291 -5.09 -26.00 -4.26
CA PRO A 291 -5.44 -25.67 -2.87
C PRO A 291 -5.12 -26.80 -1.88
N ALA A 292 -4.95 -28.03 -2.38
CA ALA A 292 -4.60 -29.20 -1.59
C ALA A 292 -3.09 -29.52 -1.55
N ARG A 293 -2.23 -28.62 -2.06
CA ARG A 293 -0.77 -28.79 -1.91
C ARG A 293 -0.35 -28.57 -0.45
N ASN A 294 0.78 -29.15 -0.07
CA ASN A 294 1.34 -28.94 1.26
C ASN A 294 1.69 -27.46 1.45
N PHE A 295 1.51 -26.98 2.68
CA PHE A 295 1.86 -25.62 3.08
C PHE A 295 2.68 -25.68 4.35
N PHE A 296 3.61 -24.73 4.48
CA PHE A 296 4.51 -24.63 5.64
C PHE A 296 4.46 -23.25 6.28
N GLY A 297 3.66 -22.35 5.72
CA GLY A 297 3.36 -21.06 6.29
C GLY A 297 1.85 -20.83 6.34
N MET A 298 1.45 -19.89 7.18
CA MET A 298 0.10 -19.35 7.17
C MET A 298 0.13 -17.87 7.54
N ASP A 299 -0.94 -17.15 7.27
CA ASP A 299 -1.18 -15.84 7.86
C ASP A 299 -2.63 -15.69 8.30
N THR A 300 -2.85 -14.78 9.26
CA THR A 300 -4.19 -14.53 9.79
C THR A 300 -4.32 -13.18 10.47
N SER A 301 -5.55 -12.67 10.49
CA SER A 301 -5.95 -11.51 11.28
C SER A 301 -6.29 -11.85 12.73
N TYR A 302 -6.43 -13.11 13.12
CA TYR A 302 -6.72 -13.50 14.50
C TYR A 302 -5.46 -13.45 15.37
N GLN A 303 -5.57 -12.88 16.58
CA GLN A 303 -4.57 -13.12 17.61
C GLN A 303 -4.59 -14.59 18.03
N LEU A 304 -3.41 -15.21 18.08
CA LEU A 304 -3.27 -16.63 18.34
C LEU A 304 -3.13 -16.91 19.84
N ASP A 305 -3.96 -17.82 20.34
CA ASP A 305 -3.79 -18.38 21.69
C ASP A 305 -2.90 -19.64 21.68
N ALA A 306 -2.58 -20.16 22.87
CA ALA A 306 -1.72 -21.33 23.01
C ALA A 306 -2.28 -22.60 22.33
N SER A 307 -3.61 -22.76 22.28
CA SER A 307 -4.24 -23.91 21.63
C SER A 307 -4.16 -23.82 20.11
N MET A 308 -4.31 -22.61 19.56
CA MET A 308 -4.14 -22.34 18.13
C MET A 308 -2.68 -22.56 17.72
N ILE A 309 -1.72 -22.01 18.48
CA ILE A 309 -0.27 -22.19 18.20
C ILE A 309 0.10 -23.67 18.21
N LYS A 310 -0.40 -24.44 19.20
CA LYS A 310 -0.19 -25.89 19.22
C LYS A 310 -0.77 -26.57 17.98
N ALA A 311 -1.97 -26.20 17.57
CA ALA A 311 -2.59 -26.77 16.37
C ALA A 311 -1.78 -26.44 15.12
N LEU A 312 -1.22 -25.23 14.98
CA LEU A 312 -0.32 -24.88 13.88
C LEU A 312 0.90 -25.82 13.81
N VAL A 313 1.53 -26.11 14.95
CA VAL A 313 2.64 -27.07 15.04
C VAL A 313 2.18 -28.48 14.62
N ASP A 314 1.01 -28.92 15.07
CA ASP A 314 0.46 -30.24 14.71
C ASP A 314 0.11 -30.33 13.20
N TYR A 315 -0.03 -29.20 12.51
CA TYR A 315 -0.23 -29.09 11.05
C TYR A 315 1.08 -28.93 10.25
N ASP A 316 2.25 -29.12 10.89
CA ASP A 316 3.57 -28.93 10.27
C ASP A 316 3.80 -27.50 9.71
N VAL A 317 3.09 -26.51 10.27
CA VAL A 317 3.35 -25.09 9.98
C VAL A 317 4.69 -24.70 10.61
N ASN A 318 5.48 -23.95 9.85
CA ASN A 318 6.78 -23.42 10.29
C ASN A 318 6.82 -21.90 10.32
N TYR A 319 6.00 -21.22 9.52
CA TYR A 319 5.98 -19.76 9.39
C TYR A 319 4.58 -19.20 9.67
N VAL A 320 4.51 -18.12 10.45
CA VAL A 320 3.27 -17.51 10.90
C VAL A 320 3.29 -16.01 10.61
N GLY A 321 2.50 -15.60 9.63
CA GLY A 321 2.26 -14.22 9.23
C GLY A 321 1.30 -13.53 10.18
N ARG A 322 1.76 -12.44 10.82
CA ARG A 322 0.95 -11.66 11.75
C ARG A 322 1.12 -10.18 11.54
N TYR A 323 0.01 -9.46 11.71
CA TYR A 323 -0.05 -8.03 11.50
C TYR A 323 0.49 -7.28 12.69
N LEU A 324 1.36 -6.30 12.48
CA LEU A 324 1.96 -5.52 13.55
C LEU A 324 0.96 -4.61 14.27
N THR A 325 -0.09 -4.19 13.57
CA THR A 325 -1.02 -3.13 13.99
C THR A 325 -2.46 -3.44 13.57
N GLY A 326 -3.39 -2.59 14.02
CA GLY A 326 -4.76 -2.54 13.53
C GLY A 326 -5.80 -3.42 14.24
N SER A 327 -7.07 -3.19 13.87
CA SER A 327 -8.24 -4.02 14.17
C SER A 327 -8.92 -4.45 12.85
N VAL A 328 -9.76 -5.48 12.91
CA VAL A 328 -10.56 -5.96 11.77
C VAL A 328 -12.02 -6.17 12.17
N GLY A 329 -12.93 -6.09 11.21
CA GLY A 329 -14.37 -6.17 11.45
C GLY A 329 -14.96 -4.79 11.74
N SER A 330 -16.26 -4.76 12.01
CA SER A 330 -16.95 -3.52 12.39
C SER A 330 -18.05 -3.80 13.41
N GLY A 331 -18.36 -2.80 14.24
CA GLY A 331 -19.37 -2.91 15.29
C GLY A 331 -19.08 -4.08 16.23
N ALA A 332 -20.06 -4.94 16.47
CA ALA A 332 -19.91 -6.08 17.37
C ALA A 332 -18.93 -7.17 16.89
N SER A 333 -18.48 -7.12 15.63
CA SER A 333 -17.49 -8.04 15.05
C SER A 333 -16.07 -7.49 15.03
N GLU A 334 -15.88 -6.24 15.49
CA GLU A 334 -14.56 -5.63 15.57
C GLU A 334 -13.69 -6.38 16.60
N ARG A 335 -12.47 -6.73 16.18
CA ARG A 335 -11.49 -7.42 17.01
C ARG A 335 -10.08 -6.94 16.68
N ASP A 336 -9.18 -7.14 17.64
CA ASP A 336 -7.77 -6.83 17.47
C ASP A 336 -7.12 -7.73 16.42
N LYS A 337 -6.39 -7.09 15.48
CA LYS A 337 -5.60 -7.74 14.44
C LYS A 337 -4.13 -7.79 14.81
N ASN A 338 -3.69 -6.80 15.59
CA ASN A 338 -2.31 -6.54 15.94
C ASN A 338 -1.68 -7.68 16.75
N LEU A 339 -0.41 -7.94 16.46
CA LEU A 339 0.44 -8.90 17.14
C LEU A 339 0.87 -8.34 18.49
N THR A 340 0.75 -9.16 19.55
CA THR A 340 1.24 -8.81 20.89
C THR A 340 2.62 -9.41 21.16
N ARG A 341 3.37 -8.85 22.10
CA ARG A 341 4.66 -9.42 22.54
C ARG A 341 4.51 -10.83 23.10
N THR A 342 3.48 -11.06 23.91
CA THR A 342 3.22 -12.39 24.50
C THR A 342 2.86 -13.41 23.41
N GLU A 343 2.01 -13.04 22.45
CA GLU A 343 1.70 -13.89 21.29
C GLU A 343 2.97 -14.21 20.48
N ALA A 344 3.78 -13.21 20.15
CA ALA A 344 5.03 -13.38 19.41
C ALA A 344 6.01 -14.31 20.14
N GLN A 345 6.15 -14.17 21.47
CA GLN A 345 7.00 -15.05 22.28
C GLN A 345 6.47 -16.48 22.27
N ASN A 346 5.15 -16.69 22.42
CA ASN A 346 4.56 -18.02 22.40
C ASN A 346 4.72 -18.71 21.03
N ILE A 347 4.61 -17.97 19.92
CA ILE A 347 4.88 -18.49 18.57
C ILE A 347 6.32 -19.00 18.47
N ILE A 348 7.28 -18.19 18.91
CA ILE A 348 8.71 -18.51 18.86
C ILE A 348 9.07 -19.68 19.80
N ASP A 349 8.54 -19.70 21.02
CA ASP A 349 8.78 -20.75 22.00
C ASP A 349 8.21 -22.11 21.53
N ALA A 350 7.18 -22.09 20.69
CA ALA A 350 6.65 -23.27 20.02
C ALA A 350 7.51 -23.74 18.82
N GLY A 351 8.62 -23.05 18.51
CA GLY A 351 9.52 -23.36 17.40
C GLY A 351 9.06 -22.81 16.05
N LEU A 352 8.00 -22.00 16.01
CA LEU A 352 7.49 -21.37 14.79
C LEU A 352 8.27 -20.07 14.50
N LYS A 353 8.30 -19.69 13.23
CA LYS A 353 8.97 -18.48 12.75
C LYS A 353 7.93 -17.41 12.46
N LEU A 354 8.12 -16.23 13.03
CA LEU A 354 7.19 -15.12 12.87
C LEU A 354 7.52 -14.32 11.59
N VAL A 355 6.48 -13.95 10.83
CA VAL A 355 6.57 -13.11 9.63
C VAL A 355 5.77 -11.82 9.86
N PRO A 356 6.43 -10.67 10.11
CA PRO A 356 5.75 -9.40 10.37
C PRO A 356 5.11 -8.79 9.11
N ILE A 357 3.82 -8.44 9.20
CA ILE A 357 3.04 -7.81 8.12
C ILE A 357 2.53 -6.45 8.61
N TYR A 358 2.52 -5.43 7.73
CA TYR A 358 1.91 -4.13 8.01
C TYR A 358 0.78 -3.83 7.02
N GLN A 359 -0.43 -3.58 7.56
CA GLN A 359 -1.63 -3.22 6.79
C GLN A 359 -2.70 -2.58 7.72
N ASP A 360 -2.83 -1.25 7.66
CA ASP A 360 -3.77 -0.45 8.47
C ASP A 360 -4.79 0.34 7.63
N ASN A 361 -4.99 -0.06 6.38
CA ASN A 361 -5.85 0.66 5.44
C ASN A 361 -7.08 -0.13 5.01
N THR A 362 -8.09 0.62 4.57
CA THR A 362 -9.04 0.13 3.57
C THR A 362 -8.40 0.38 2.19
N PRO A 363 -8.04 -0.65 1.41
CA PRO A 363 -7.26 -0.47 0.18
C PRO A 363 -7.95 0.45 -0.84
N SER A 364 -7.29 1.54 -1.19
CA SER A 364 -7.68 2.44 -2.29
C SER A 364 -6.42 3.00 -2.94
N VAL A 365 -6.46 3.31 -4.25
CA VAL A 365 -5.28 3.81 -4.97
C VAL A 365 -4.72 5.08 -4.32
N ASP A 366 -5.61 6.00 -3.93
CA ASP A 366 -5.25 7.31 -3.35
C ASP A 366 -4.56 7.21 -1.98
N TYR A 367 -4.67 6.08 -1.28
CA TYR A 367 -3.92 5.83 -0.05
C TYR A 367 -2.42 5.72 -0.32
N PHE A 368 -2.04 5.05 -1.42
CA PHE A 368 -0.65 4.70 -1.70
C PHE A 368 0.13 5.91 -2.25
N THR A 369 0.57 6.78 -1.35
CA THR A 369 1.39 7.96 -1.65
C THR A 369 2.75 7.89 -0.96
N TYR A 370 3.72 8.68 -1.43
CA TYR A 370 5.04 8.78 -0.80
C TYR A 370 4.96 9.13 0.70
N ASN A 371 4.18 10.16 1.07
CA ASN A 371 4.06 10.58 2.47
C ASN A 371 3.38 9.51 3.34
N GLN A 372 2.39 8.81 2.78
CA GLN A 372 1.74 7.69 3.46
C GLN A 372 2.76 6.57 3.74
N GLY A 373 3.61 6.23 2.76
CA GLY A 373 4.67 5.24 2.92
C GLY A 373 5.68 5.59 4.02
N VAL A 374 6.05 6.87 4.17
CA VAL A 374 6.91 7.32 5.28
C VAL A 374 6.23 7.08 6.64
N SER A 375 4.95 7.47 6.76
CA SER A 375 4.17 7.32 7.99
C SER A 375 3.96 5.85 8.37
N ASP A 376 3.67 5.01 7.38
CA ASP A 376 3.44 3.58 7.57
C ASP A 376 4.72 2.84 7.96
N ALA A 377 5.85 3.18 7.36
CA ALA A 377 7.14 2.64 7.76
C ALA A 377 7.48 2.98 9.22
N GLN A 378 7.28 4.24 9.64
CA GLN A 378 7.53 4.67 11.02
C GLN A 378 6.60 3.95 12.01
N SER A 379 5.33 3.77 11.66
CA SER A 379 4.35 3.04 12.47
C SER A 379 4.73 1.56 12.60
N ALA A 380 5.14 0.93 11.50
CA ALA A 380 5.60 -0.46 11.48
C ALA A 380 6.88 -0.66 12.33
N VAL A 381 7.86 0.23 12.20
CA VAL A 381 9.09 0.23 13.02
C VAL A 381 8.73 0.30 14.51
N SER A 382 7.82 1.21 14.85
CA SER A 382 7.36 1.41 16.22
C SER A 382 6.71 0.17 16.80
N ALA A 383 5.77 -0.43 16.07
CA ALA A 383 5.11 -1.65 16.50
C ALA A 383 6.09 -2.82 16.66
N ALA A 384 7.02 -3.00 15.71
CA ALA A 384 8.00 -4.08 15.72
C ALA A 384 8.99 -3.98 16.91
N LEU A 385 9.54 -2.79 17.19
CA LEU A 385 10.45 -2.58 18.32
C LEU A 385 9.73 -2.73 19.68
N ASN A 386 8.48 -2.29 19.75
CA ASN A 386 7.63 -2.44 20.95
C ASN A 386 7.42 -3.90 21.35
N ILE A 387 7.27 -4.80 20.38
CA ILE A 387 7.14 -6.24 20.67
C ILE A 387 8.49 -6.96 20.71
N GLY A 388 9.58 -6.28 20.34
CA GLY A 388 10.96 -6.77 20.43
C GLY A 388 11.41 -7.60 19.23
N ILE A 389 10.89 -7.32 18.04
CA ILE A 389 11.47 -7.87 16.81
C ILE A 389 12.91 -7.33 16.68
N PRO A 390 13.91 -8.18 16.46
CA PRO A 390 15.30 -7.75 16.30
C PRO A 390 15.52 -6.89 15.04
N ASN A 391 16.52 -6.02 15.07
CA ASN A 391 16.98 -5.31 13.88
C ASN A 391 17.40 -6.31 12.77
N GLY A 392 17.25 -5.90 11.51
CA GLY A 392 17.60 -6.68 10.32
C GLY A 392 16.54 -7.69 9.88
N GLN A 393 15.39 -7.74 10.57
CA GLN A 393 14.25 -8.57 10.16
C GLN A 393 13.44 -7.86 9.05
N THR A 394 12.66 -8.62 8.29
CA THR A 394 11.82 -8.09 7.20
C THR A 394 10.43 -7.74 7.71
N ILE A 395 9.89 -6.59 7.29
CA ILE A 395 8.48 -6.25 7.43
C ILE A 395 7.84 -6.20 6.04
N TYR A 396 6.73 -6.91 5.85
CA TYR A 396 5.99 -6.96 4.59
C TYR A 396 4.88 -5.91 4.57
N PHE A 397 5.00 -4.89 3.72
CA PHE A 397 4.02 -3.82 3.56
C PHE A 397 2.99 -4.18 2.50
N ALA A 398 1.71 -4.15 2.86
CA ALA A 398 0.64 -4.64 1.99
C ALA A 398 0.09 -3.62 0.99
N VAL A 399 0.03 -4.03 -0.27
CA VAL A 399 -0.78 -3.45 -1.34
C VAL A 399 -1.87 -4.45 -1.71
N ASP A 400 -2.91 -4.50 -0.87
CA ASP A 400 -3.96 -5.51 -0.91
C ASP A 400 -5.10 -5.12 -1.87
N MET A 401 -4.77 -4.87 -3.14
CA MET A 401 -5.75 -4.57 -4.19
C MET A 401 -5.22 -4.90 -5.59
N ASP A 402 -6.15 -5.02 -6.54
CA ASP A 402 -5.84 -5.22 -7.95
C ASP A 402 -5.46 -3.90 -8.62
N MET A 403 -4.17 -3.57 -8.64
CA MET A 403 -3.66 -2.41 -9.36
C MET A 403 -3.30 -2.73 -10.82
N THR A 404 -3.68 -1.82 -11.71
CA THR A 404 -3.19 -1.76 -13.09
C THR A 404 -1.72 -1.33 -13.15
N ASP A 405 -1.06 -1.56 -14.30
CA ASP A 405 0.32 -1.11 -14.52
C ASP A 405 0.54 0.40 -14.29
N ASP A 406 -0.44 1.22 -14.67
CA ASP A 406 -0.39 2.67 -14.49
C ASP A 406 -0.52 3.03 -13.01
N GLU A 407 -1.47 2.44 -12.29
CA GLU A 407 -1.64 2.66 -10.84
C GLU A 407 -0.42 2.20 -10.04
N ILE A 408 0.22 1.08 -10.41
CA ILE A 408 1.48 0.65 -9.79
C ILE A 408 2.56 1.72 -10.00
N THR A 409 2.63 2.28 -11.21
CA THR A 409 3.62 3.30 -11.58
C THR A 409 3.41 4.59 -10.80
N THR A 410 2.16 5.03 -10.66
CA THR A 410 1.83 6.33 -10.08
C THR A 410 1.56 6.31 -8.57
N ALA A 411 1.28 5.15 -7.99
CA ALA A 411 0.91 5.03 -6.57
C ALA A 411 1.82 4.05 -5.80
N ALA A 412 1.83 2.76 -6.14
CA ALA A 412 2.59 1.75 -5.37
C ALA A 412 4.10 2.03 -5.35
N ILE A 413 4.72 2.37 -6.48
CA ILE A 413 6.16 2.67 -6.53
C ILE A 413 6.50 3.90 -5.65
N PRO A 414 5.83 5.06 -5.79
CA PRO A 414 6.02 6.20 -4.88
C PRO A 414 5.80 5.87 -3.39
N TYR A 415 4.80 5.06 -3.07
CA TYR A 415 4.54 4.60 -1.71
C TYR A 415 5.74 3.82 -1.14
N PHE A 416 6.30 2.87 -1.90
CA PHE A 416 7.50 2.12 -1.47
C PHE A 416 8.76 2.99 -1.40
N GLN A 417 8.89 4.02 -2.24
CA GLN A 417 9.96 5.01 -2.08
C GLN A 417 9.82 5.79 -0.76
N GLY A 418 8.58 6.10 -0.35
CA GLY A 418 8.27 6.65 0.97
C GLY A 418 8.65 5.70 2.10
N ILE A 419 8.34 4.41 1.97
CA ILE A 419 8.75 3.38 2.94
C ILE A 419 10.28 3.37 3.08
N VAL A 420 11.03 3.41 1.99
CA VAL A 420 12.51 3.49 2.04
C VAL A 420 13.00 4.70 2.84
N ALA A 421 12.32 5.85 2.73
CA ALA A 421 12.70 7.05 3.46
C ALA A 421 12.30 7.02 4.96
N GLY A 422 11.22 6.30 5.31
CA GLY A 422 10.72 6.20 6.68
C GLY A 422 11.22 5.00 7.47
N ILE A 423 11.70 3.94 6.80
CA ILE A 423 12.11 2.70 7.45
C ILE A 423 13.46 2.88 8.15
N SER A 424 13.56 2.36 9.37
CA SER A 424 14.81 2.17 10.11
C SER A 424 14.82 0.78 10.71
N HIS A 425 16.00 0.25 11.04
CA HIS A 425 16.22 -1.08 11.65
C HIS A 425 15.84 -2.31 10.81
N TYR A 426 14.85 -2.25 9.94
CA TYR A 426 14.26 -3.41 9.26
C TYR A 426 14.45 -3.38 7.74
N HIS A 427 14.39 -4.56 7.13
CA HIS A 427 14.32 -4.72 5.68
C HIS A 427 12.88 -4.59 5.18
N ILE A 428 12.73 -4.23 3.90
CA ILE A 428 11.42 -4.01 3.29
C ILE A 428 11.03 -5.25 2.48
N GLY A 429 9.85 -5.77 2.76
CA GLY A 429 9.13 -6.72 1.91
C GLY A 429 7.87 -6.08 1.32
N VAL A 430 7.47 -6.52 0.13
CA VAL A 430 6.20 -6.13 -0.50
C VAL A 430 5.19 -7.26 -0.42
N TYR A 431 4.01 -6.99 0.11
CA TYR A 431 2.84 -7.86 -0.08
C TYR A 431 1.97 -7.31 -1.21
N GLY A 432 1.59 -8.14 -2.18
CA GLY A 432 0.75 -7.70 -3.30
C GLY A 432 0.56 -8.76 -4.38
N THR A 433 -0.07 -8.39 -5.50
CA THR A 433 -0.19 -9.29 -6.66
C THR A 433 1.18 -9.55 -7.29
N ARG A 434 1.31 -10.59 -8.13
CA ARG A 434 2.57 -10.86 -8.87
C ARG A 434 3.08 -9.61 -9.58
N ASN A 435 2.21 -8.87 -10.26
CA ASN A 435 2.57 -7.65 -10.97
C ASN A 435 3.07 -6.56 -10.02
N VAL A 436 2.34 -6.27 -8.92
CA VAL A 436 2.76 -5.29 -7.90
C VAL A 436 4.12 -5.67 -7.34
N SER A 437 4.27 -6.90 -6.86
CA SER A 437 5.49 -7.41 -6.25
C SER A 437 6.70 -7.34 -7.20
N SER A 438 6.56 -7.79 -8.45
CA SER A 438 7.63 -7.71 -9.45
C SER A 438 7.97 -6.25 -9.78
N ARG A 439 6.98 -5.41 -10.09
CA ARG A 439 7.21 -4.02 -10.52
C ARG A 439 7.84 -3.17 -9.41
N VAL A 440 7.35 -3.29 -8.19
CA VAL A 440 7.90 -2.59 -7.01
C VAL A 440 9.33 -3.06 -6.75
N SER A 441 9.57 -4.38 -6.74
CA SER A 441 10.92 -4.92 -6.47
C SER A 441 11.94 -4.51 -7.54
N HIS A 442 11.54 -4.40 -8.81
CA HIS A 442 12.41 -3.92 -9.88
C HIS A 442 12.68 -2.41 -9.82
N ALA A 443 11.71 -1.61 -9.37
CA ALA A 443 11.82 -0.15 -9.32
C ALA A 443 12.46 0.38 -8.03
N VAL A 444 12.35 -0.35 -6.92
CA VAL A 444 12.79 0.04 -5.59
C VAL A 444 13.73 -1.03 -5.03
N SER A 445 15.04 -0.87 -5.27
CA SER A 445 16.06 -1.89 -4.97
C SER A 445 16.19 -2.27 -3.49
N SER A 446 15.65 -1.45 -2.57
CA SER A 446 15.63 -1.74 -1.13
C SER A 446 14.56 -2.75 -0.73
N VAL A 447 13.62 -3.07 -1.63
CA VAL A 447 12.62 -4.13 -1.42
C VAL A 447 13.28 -5.47 -1.68
N LEU A 448 13.52 -6.23 -0.61
CA LEU A 448 14.30 -7.47 -0.69
C LEU A 448 13.45 -8.66 -1.09
N TYR A 449 12.23 -8.76 -0.55
CA TYR A 449 11.39 -9.95 -0.66
C TYR A 449 9.96 -9.63 -1.05
N SER A 450 9.29 -10.59 -1.68
CA SER A 450 7.88 -10.52 -2.04
C SER A 450 7.05 -11.55 -1.27
N TYR A 451 5.91 -11.10 -0.74
CA TYR A 451 4.82 -11.91 -0.23
C TYR A 451 3.66 -11.81 -1.23
N VAL A 452 3.46 -12.87 -2.00
CA VAL A 452 2.60 -12.79 -3.19
C VAL A 452 1.17 -13.26 -2.86
N SER A 453 0.18 -12.44 -3.16
CA SER A 453 -1.27 -12.68 -2.97
C SER A 453 -1.89 -13.54 -4.08
N ASN A 454 -1.29 -14.69 -4.39
CA ASN A 454 -1.72 -15.54 -5.51
C ASN A 454 -3.12 -16.14 -5.38
N MET A 455 -3.65 -16.22 -4.15
CA MET A 455 -5.01 -16.70 -3.87
C MET A 455 -6.10 -15.85 -4.54
N SER A 456 -5.82 -14.56 -4.78
CA SER A 456 -6.73 -13.63 -5.43
C SER A 456 -6.73 -13.86 -6.94
N THR A 457 -7.29 -15.00 -7.37
CA THR A 457 -7.36 -15.41 -8.80
C THR A 457 -8.23 -14.47 -9.64
N GLY A 458 -9.04 -13.63 -8.98
CA GLY A 458 -9.82 -12.58 -9.61
C GLY A 458 -9.00 -11.34 -9.98
N PHE A 459 -7.82 -11.13 -9.40
CA PHE A 459 -7.02 -9.93 -9.64
C PHE A 459 -6.22 -10.05 -10.93
N SER A 460 -6.34 -9.03 -11.80
CA SER A 460 -5.59 -8.91 -13.05
C SER A 460 -4.08 -8.99 -12.84
N GLY A 461 -3.56 -8.43 -11.75
CA GLY A 461 -2.14 -8.48 -11.41
C GLY A 461 -1.59 -9.88 -11.12
N ASN A 462 -2.44 -10.89 -10.98
CA ASN A 462 -2.06 -12.31 -10.83
C ASN A 462 -2.26 -13.12 -12.13
N LEU A 463 -2.87 -12.53 -13.16
CA LEU A 463 -3.25 -13.21 -14.39
C LEU A 463 -2.29 -12.86 -15.52
N GLY A 464 -1.20 -13.62 -15.63
CA GLY A 464 -0.24 -13.47 -16.73
C GLY A 464 1.13 -12.97 -16.37
N PHE A 465 1.38 -12.81 -15.08
CA PHE A 465 2.68 -12.41 -14.56
C PHE A 465 3.41 -13.65 -14.02
N SER A 466 4.71 -13.72 -14.29
CA SER A 466 5.58 -14.71 -13.64
C SER A 466 5.58 -14.48 -12.13
N GLN A 467 5.82 -15.54 -11.35
CA GLN A 467 6.10 -15.37 -9.93
C GLN A 467 7.39 -14.53 -9.78
N PRO A 468 7.42 -13.47 -8.94
CA PRO A 468 8.61 -12.65 -8.76
C PRO A 468 9.78 -13.50 -8.25
N THR A 469 10.98 -13.27 -8.77
CA THR A 469 12.15 -14.09 -8.42
C THR A 469 12.62 -13.94 -6.96
N ASN A 470 12.19 -12.88 -6.29
CA ASN A 470 12.44 -12.64 -4.86
C ASN A 470 11.25 -13.02 -3.95
N TRP A 471 10.36 -13.92 -4.39
CA TRP A 471 9.24 -14.38 -3.56
C TRP A 471 9.75 -15.17 -2.34
N ALA A 472 9.39 -14.72 -1.14
CA ALA A 472 9.62 -15.42 0.12
C ALA A 472 8.40 -16.24 0.53
N PHE A 473 7.23 -15.65 0.32
CA PHE A 473 5.94 -16.18 0.73
C PHE A 473 4.96 -16.08 -0.44
N ASP A 474 4.10 -17.09 -0.57
CA ASP A 474 3.10 -17.21 -1.63
C ASP A 474 1.77 -17.63 -1.00
N GLN A 475 0.89 -16.66 -0.75
CA GLN A 475 -0.46 -16.86 -0.22
C GLN A 475 -1.34 -17.43 -1.32
N PHE A 476 -1.88 -18.64 -1.13
CA PHE A 476 -2.47 -19.38 -2.25
C PHE A 476 -3.85 -19.97 -1.99
N PHE A 477 -4.32 -20.05 -0.75
CA PHE A 477 -5.64 -20.59 -0.45
C PHE A 477 -6.19 -20.10 0.90
N GLU A 478 -7.45 -19.69 0.96
CA GLU A 478 -8.14 -19.29 2.20
C GLU A 478 -9.00 -20.45 2.66
N ASP A 479 -8.77 -20.93 3.88
CA ASP A 479 -9.60 -21.95 4.50
C ASP A 479 -10.81 -21.29 5.18
N GLY A 480 -11.82 -20.89 4.41
CA GLY A 480 -12.93 -20.05 4.88
C GLY A 480 -13.81 -20.63 6.00
N VAL A 481 -13.59 -21.87 6.44
CA VAL A 481 -14.35 -22.51 7.53
C VAL A 481 -13.52 -22.66 8.81
N GLY A 482 -12.18 -22.66 8.69
CA GLY A 482 -11.28 -23.05 9.78
C GLY A 482 -11.29 -24.56 10.05
N VAL A 483 -10.30 -25.04 10.81
CA VAL A 483 -10.16 -26.47 11.13
C VAL A 483 -9.78 -26.67 12.60
N GLY A 484 -10.65 -27.36 13.35
CA GLY A 484 -10.43 -27.61 14.77
C GLY A 484 -10.44 -26.30 15.57
N PRO A 485 -9.39 -25.98 16.36
CA PRO A 485 -9.27 -24.71 17.07
C PRO A 485 -8.80 -23.55 16.18
N LEU A 486 -8.37 -23.83 14.94
CA LEU A 486 -7.89 -22.80 14.03
C LEU A 486 -9.08 -22.11 13.36
N PRO A 487 -9.14 -20.77 13.37
CA PRO A 487 -10.13 -20.02 12.60
C PRO A 487 -9.84 -20.15 11.09
N ALA A 488 -10.56 -19.41 10.26
CA ALA A 488 -10.18 -19.29 8.85
C ALA A 488 -8.77 -18.69 8.73
N LEU A 489 -7.87 -19.39 8.06
CA LEU A 489 -6.47 -19.01 7.86
C LEU A 489 -6.14 -19.05 6.37
N ASP A 490 -5.16 -18.22 6.00
CA ASP A 490 -4.59 -18.23 4.67
C ASP A 490 -3.37 -19.16 4.65
N ARG A 491 -3.36 -20.09 3.69
CA ARG A 491 -2.27 -21.05 3.49
C ARG A 491 -1.20 -20.45 2.60
N VAL A 492 0.04 -20.64 3.01
CA VAL A 492 1.20 -19.94 2.44
C VAL A 492 2.29 -20.96 2.09
N ALA A 493 2.75 -20.91 0.84
CA ALA A 493 3.96 -21.60 0.44
C ALA A 493 5.20 -20.74 0.78
N VAL A 494 6.31 -21.39 1.12
CA VAL A 494 7.51 -20.73 1.65
C VAL A 494 8.73 -21.12 0.81
N SER A 495 9.43 -20.14 0.25
CA SER A 495 10.64 -20.36 -0.57
C SER A 495 11.93 -20.51 0.25
N ASN A 496 11.87 -20.20 1.55
CA ASN A 496 13.00 -20.19 2.50
C ASN A 496 14.10 -19.17 2.21
N ILE A 497 13.88 -18.19 1.32
CA ILE A 497 14.84 -17.07 1.16
C ILE A 497 14.79 -16.07 2.32
N ASP A 498 13.65 -16.01 3.02
CA ASP A 498 13.50 -15.30 4.29
C ASP A 498 13.47 -16.32 5.44
N ALA A 499 14.35 -16.10 6.43
CA ALA A 499 14.44 -16.95 7.60
C ALA A 499 13.28 -16.75 8.59
N GLY A 500 12.57 -15.61 8.51
CA GLY A 500 11.60 -15.18 9.50
C GLY A 500 12.25 -14.82 10.84
N VAL A 501 11.44 -14.29 11.74
CA VAL A 501 11.86 -13.92 13.10
C VAL A 501 11.83 -15.17 13.98
N THR A 502 12.99 -15.55 14.52
CA THR A 502 13.15 -16.77 15.34
C THR A 502 13.48 -16.51 16.81
N TYR A 503 13.60 -15.24 17.19
CA TYR A 503 13.83 -14.81 18.57
C TYR A 503 13.34 -13.37 18.75
N LEU A 504 13.00 -13.02 19.98
CA LEU A 504 12.74 -11.64 20.37
C LEU A 504 13.90 -11.12 21.21
N VAL A 505 14.15 -9.83 21.11
CA VAL A 505 15.01 -9.11 22.06
C VAL A 505 14.16 -8.51 23.18
N GLU A 506 14.79 -8.14 24.28
CA GLU A 506 14.16 -7.22 25.23
C GLU A 506 13.66 -6.02 24.44
N SER A 507 12.38 -5.66 24.62
CA SER A 507 11.85 -4.51 23.90
C SER A 507 12.76 -3.33 24.20
N ALA A 508 13.22 -2.64 23.16
CA ALA A 508 14.03 -1.43 23.31
C ALA A 508 13.29 -0.32 24.08
N ILE A 509 12.01 -0.54 24.41
CA ILE A 509 11.15 0.35 25.16
C ILE A 509 10.70 -0.40 26.42
N THR A 510 11.38 -0.17 27.54
CA THR A 510 10.89 -0.54 28.87
C THR A 510 9.64 0.31 29.16
N LYS A 511 8.46 -0.18 28.75
CA LYS A 511 7.21 0.60 28.75
C LYS A 511 6.66 0.78 30.17
N SER A 512 6.45 2.03 30.54
CA SER A 512 5.49 2.43 31.56
C SER A 512 4.10 2.55 30.94
N LYS A 513 3.09 1.96 31.59
CA LYS A 513 1.73 1.70 31.10
C LYS A 513 0.95 2.94 30.59
N TRP A 514 1.35 4.15 30.96
CA TRP A 514 0.72 5.41 30.53
C TRP A 514 1.04 5.82 29.09
N PHE A 515 2.15 5.33 28.52
CA PHE A 515 2.55 5.64 27.14
C PHE A 515 1.62 4.99 26.10
N GLU A 516 1.04 3.83 26.43
CA GLU A 516 0.06 3.17 25.53
C GLU A 516 -1.27 3.93 25.49
N ASP A 517 -1.63 4.57 26.60
CA ASP A 517 -2.91 5.27 26.80
C ASP A 517 -2.93 6.73 26.29
N THR A 518 -1.79 7.27 25.83
CA THR A 518 -1.73 8.64 25.29
C THR A 518 -2.36 8.74 23.89
N LYS A 519 -3.04 9.85 23.59
CA LYS A 519 -3.58 10.16 22.25
C LYS A 519 -2.57 10.84 21.30
N TRP A 520 -1.29 10.91 21.69
CA TRP A 520 -0.25 11.66 20.99
C TRP A 520 0.50 10.77 20.00
N GLN A 521 0.00 10.65 18.77
CA GLN A 521 0.57 9.74 17.76
C GLN A 521 2.04 10.05 17.43
N GLY A 522 2.42 11.33 17.25
CA GLY A 522 3.82 11.71 16.99
C GLY A 522 4.81 11.46 18.15
N LEU A 523 4.31 11.24 19.37
CA LEU A 523 5.12 10.79 20.50
C LEU A 523 5.32 9.27 20.45
N LYS A 524 4.29 8.53 20.03
CA LYS A 524 4.36 7.09 19.81
C LYS A 524 5.38 6.73 18.71
N ASP A 525 5.38 7.52 17.64
CA ASP A 525 6.25 7.31 16.47
C ASP A 525 7.72 7.66 16.74
N ARG A 526 8.02 8.51 17.73
CA ARG A 526 9.39 8.94 18.06
C ARG A 526 10.06 8.10 19.15
N VAL A 527 9.31 7.59 20.13
CA VAL A 527 9.85 6.67 21.17
C VAL A 527 10.35 5.35 20.56
N ALA A 528 9.80 4.98 19.41
CA ALA A 528 10.30 3.89 18.58
C ALA A 528 11.69 4.10 17.98
N SER A 529 12.24 5.32 17.98
CA SER A 529 13.35 5.65 17.07
C SER A 529 14.73 5.86 17.73
N ALA A 530 14.87 5.92 19.07
CA ALA A 530 16.19 6.07 19.71
C ALA A 530 16.23 5.80 21.23
N ASN A 531 17.40 5.37 21.72
CA ASN A 531 17.80 5.29 23.15
C ASN A 531 18.34 6.65 23.62
N ILE A 532 17.70 7.30 24.61
CA ILE A 532 18.15 8.60 25.16
C ILE A 532 17.90 8.65 26.69
N THR A 533 18.83 9.29 27.42
CA THR A 533 18.71 9.78 28.82
C THR A 533 18.94 11.31 28.84
N TRP A 534 18.24 12.08 29.68
CA TRP A 534 18.24 13.56 29.63
C TRP A 534 18.30 14.31 30.98
N ASP A 535 19.04 15.43 30.95
CA ASP A 535 18.91 16.64 31.78
C ASP A 535 19.09 17.84 30.81
N SER A 536 18.07 18.68 30.66
CA SER A 536 18.00 19.68 29.58
C SER A 536 19.06 20.78 29.65
N GLY A 537 19.52 21.07 30.87
CA GLY A 537 19.95 22.43 31.18
C GLY A 537 18.85 23.48 30.94
N GLU A 538 19.12 24.73 31.30
CA GLU A 538 18.15 25.82 31.13
C GLU A 538 18.20 26.37 29.69
N ILE A 539 17.09 26.27 28.96
CA ILE A 539 16.96 26.78 27.58
C ILE A 539 16.36 28.18 27.63
N LYS A 540 17.10 29.19 27.17
CA LYS A 540 16.61 30.57 27.11
C LYS A 540 15.73 30.79 25.88
N LEU A 541 14.47 31.16 26.11
CA LEU A 541 13.47 31.49 25.10
C LEU A 541 13.49 32.98 24.75
N VAL A 542 13.79 33.83 25.73
CA VAL A 542 13.99 35.28 25.58
C VAL A 542 15.18 35.66 26.44
N ASP A 543 16.14 36.39 25.88
CA ASP A 543 17.30 36.91 26.62
C ASP A 543 17.48 38.38 26.24
N SER A 544 16.67 39.26 26.85
CA SER A 544 16.77 40.71 26.65
C SER A 544 17.35 41.40 27.89
N GLU A 545 17.68 42.68 27.76
CA GLU A 545 18.16 43.49 28.90
C GLU A 545 17.10 43.66 30.00
N THR A 546 15.81 43.50 29.68
CA THR A 546 14.66 43.75 30.56
C THR A 546 13.99 42.46 31.06
N ILE A 547 13.87 41.43 30.20
CA ILE A 547 13.19 40.18 30.52
C ILE A 547 14.02 39.01 30.00
N LYS A 548 14.21 38.01 30.86
CA LYS A 548 14.76 36.71 30.49
C LYS A 548 13.71 35.65 30.73
N VAL A 549 13.41 34.87 29.72
CA VAL A 549 12.49 33.74 29.80
C VAL A 549 13.28 32.49 29.46
N SER A 550 13.15 31.47 30.28
CA SER A 550 13.78 30.19 30.09
C SER A 550 12.84 29.05 30.41
N VAL A 551 13.12 27.89 29.85
CA VAL A 551 12.43 26.64 30.13
C VAL A 551 13.46 25.58 30.48
N SER A 552 13.17 24.80 31.50
CA SER A 552 13.94 23.62 31.87
C SER A 552 12.99 22.46 32.17
N MET A 553 13.53 21.26 32.07
CA MET A 553 12.82 20.03 32.38
C MET A 553 13.77 19.15 33.18
N SER A 554 13.29 18.65 34.32
CA SER A 554 14.05 17.78 35.22
C SER A 554 13.30 16.48 35.48
N SER A 555 14.06 15.38 35.62
CA SER A 555 13.56 14.06 36.02
C SER A 555 13.41 13.89 37.53
N THR A 556 13.83 14.88 38.32
CA THR A 556 13.66 14.93 39.77
C THR A 556 13.27 16.33 40.18
N LEU A 557 12.25 16.44 41.03
CA LEU A 557 11.88 17.70 41.66
C LEU A 557 12.86 17.98 42.81
N GLU A 558 13.98 18.66 42.54
CA GLU A 558 14.69 19.33 43.63
C GLU A 558 13.89 20.59 44.00
N GLN A 559 13.06 20.51 45.05
CA GLN A 559 12.64 21.74 45.72
C GLN A 559 13.86 22.31 46.43
N THR A 560 14.66 23.11 45.73
CA THR A 560 15.51 24.10 46.38
C THR A 560 14.57 25.19 46.90
N THR A 561 13.94 25.00 48.06
CA THR A 561 13.37 26.11 48.80
C THR A 561 14.52 26.97 49.30
N GLU A 562 15.06 27.82 48.44
CA GLU A 562 15.68 29.05 48.91
C GLU A 562 14.57 29.81 49.65
N LEU A 563 14.84 30.22 50.89
CA LEU A 563 13.90 30.74 51.90
C LEU A 563 13.13 32.03 51.50
N SER A 564 13.07 32.38 50.21
CA SER A 564 12.49 33.60 49.65
C SER A 564 11.45 33.38 48.54
N GLU A 565 11.11 32.13 48.18
CA GLU A 565 10.06 31.83 47.20
C GLU A 565 8.72 31.52 47.87
N ILE A 566 7.63 32.14 47.39
CA ILE A 566 6.26 31.89 47.88
C ILE A 566 5.60 30.87 46.91
N PRO A 567 5.40 29.59 47.32
CA PRO A 567 4.74 28.59 46.49
C PRO A 567 3.22 28.72 46.58
N MET A 568 2.56 28.74 45.43
CA MET A 568 1.10 28.64 45.29
C MET A 568 0.78 27.44 44.40
N THR A 569 0.16 26.40 44.96
CA THR A 569 -0.13 25.14 44.25
C THR A 569 -1.61 25.04 43.94
N PHE A 570 -1.93 24.68 42.71
CA PHE A 570 -3.29 24.52 42.22
C PHE A 570 -3.44 23.16 41.55
N GLU A 571 -4.55 22.46 41.80
CA GLU A 571 -4.81 21.16 41.19
C GLU A 571 -5.14 21.29 39.70
N ILE A 572 -4.78 20.26 38.95
CA ILE A 572 -5.15 20.01 37.56
C ILE A 572 -6.02 18.76 37.53
N LYS A 573 -7.24 18.87 37.01
CA LYS A 573 -8.18 17.75 36.84
C LYS A 573 -8.70 17.72 35.41
N ASN A 574 -8.53 16.58 34.75
CA ASN A 574 -8.94 16.35 33.36
C ASN A 574 -8.43 17.42 32.38
N GLY A 575 -7.16 17.80 32.53
CA GLY A 575 -6.52 18.77 31.66
C GLY A 575 -6.90 20.23 31.91
N LYS A 576 -7.49 20.54 33.08
CA LYS A 576 -7.86 21.91 33.46
C LYS A 576 -7.42 22.20 34.89
N ILE A 577 -6.91 23.40 35.12
CA ILE A 577 -6.59 23.86 36.47
C ILE A 577 -7.89 24.20 37.22
N THR A 578 -7.93 23.97 38.53
CA THR A 578 -9.12 24.23 39.35
C THR A 578 -9.54 25.71 39.29
N PRO A 579 -10.86 26.02 39.30
CA PRO A 579 -11.37 27.41 39.25
C PRO A 579 -10.81 28.34 40.33
N ASP A 580 -10.37 27.78 41.46
CA ASP A 580 -9.74 28.49 42.59
C ASP A 580 -8.51 29.31 42.16
N PHE A 581 -7.83 28.91 41.08
CA PHE A 581 -6.74 29.66 40.46
C PHE A 581 -7.21 31.04 39.96
N THR A 582 -8.34 31.08 39.25
CA THR A 582 -8.93 32.33 38.73
C THR A 582 -9.44 33.20 39.88
N GLN A 583 -10.12 32.60 40.85
CA GLN A 583 -10.69 33.31 42.00
C GLN A 583 -9.62 33.92 42.91
N HIS A 584 -8.49 33.24 43.12
CA HIS A 584 -7.37 33.75 43.89
C HIS A 584 -6.75 35.00 43.25
N TYR A 585 -6.65 35.02 41.91
CA TYR A 585 -6.03 36.12 41.17
C TYR A 585 -6.96 37.33 40.96
N GLU A 586 -8.26 37.10 40.77
CA GLU A 586 -9.28 38.15 40.75
C GLU A 586 -9.37 38.92 42.08
N ASN A 587 -8.96 38.30 43.19
CA ASN A 587 -8.93 38.92 44.51
C ASN A 587 -7.63 39.69 44.81
N LEU A 588 -6.52 39.40 44.10
CA LEU A 588 -5.21 40.04 44.29
C LEU A 588 -5.01 41.28 43.40
N SER A 589 -5.67 41.35 42.24
CA SER A 589 -5.48 42.43 41.28
C SER A 589 -6.73 43.30 41.12
N SER A 590 -6.56 44.62 41.04
CA SER A 590 -7.64 45.56 40.68
C SER A 590 -8.01 45.52 39.18
N LEU A 591 -7.44 44.58 38.42
CA LEU A 591 -7.54 44.48 36.96
C LEU A 591 -8.10 43.10 36.55
N LYS A 592 -9.23 43.10 35.84
CA LYS A 592 -9.97 41.89 35.44
C LYS A 592 -9.33 41.17 34.25
N PHE A 593 -8.30 40.36 34.49
CA PHE A 593 -7.62 39.54 33.46
C PHE A 593 -7.81 38.01 33.60
N GLY A 594 -8.58 37.56 34.60
CA GLY A 594 -8.67 36.14 35.00
C GLY A 594 -8.98 35.11 33.89
N THR A 595 -9.84 35.45 32.92
CA THR A 595 -10.29 34.51 31.88
C THR A 595 -9.25 34.20 30.80
N VAL A 596 -8.38 35.16 30.45
CA VAL A 596 -7.33 34.96 29.43
C VAL A 596 -6.18 34.12 29.99
N ILE A 597 -5.87 34.31 31.27
CA ILE A 597 -4.81 33.58 31.98
C ILE A 597 -5.22 32.12 32.17
N GLN A 598 -6.43 31.87 32.66
CA GLN A 598 -7.01 30.53 32.78
C GLN A 598 -7.00 29.80 31.44
N ALA A 599 -7.41 30.45 30.35
CA ALA A 599 -7.45 29.82 29.03
C ALA A 599 -6.07 29.40 28.50
N ASN A 600 -5.00 30.10 28.86
CA ASN A 600 -3.64 29.75 28.44
C ASN A 600 -3.01 28.68 29.34
N ILE A 601 -3.30 28.71 30.65
CA ILE A 601 -2.85 27.66 31.58
C ILE A 601 -3.66 26.36 31.37
N ASP A 602 -4.94 26.44 30.99
CA ASP A 602 -5.73 25.29 30.55
C ASP A 602 -5.15 24.65 29.29
N LYS A 603 -4.58 25.44 28.35
CA LYS A 603 -3.87 24.88 27.19
C LYS A 603 -2.58 24.16 27.59
N LEU A 604 -1.82 24.70 28.54
CA LEU A 604 -0.60 24.07 29.05
C LEU A 604 -0.89 22.82 29.89
N SER A 605 -1.99 22.84 30.65
CA SER A 605 -2.42 21.73 31.51
C SER A 605 -3.29 20.70 30.79
N ALA A 606 -3.79 20.96 29.57
CA ALA A 606 -4.61 20.05 28.77
C ALA A 606 -4.01 18.65 28.56
N GLY A 607 -2.68 18.52 28.64
CA GLY A 607 -1.95 17.25 28.57
C GLY A 607 -1.85 16.49 29.89
N ILE A 608 -2.30 17.04 31.03
CA ILE A 608 -2.14 16.49 32.38
C ILE A 608 -3.52 16.04 32.90
N LYS A 609 -3.71 14.72 33.05
CA LYS A 609 -5.01 14.14 33.46
C LYS A 609 -5.35 14.44 34.92
N SER A 610 -4.36 14.35 35.81
CA SER A 610 -4.46 14.65 37.25
C SER A 610 -3.08 15.06 37.75
N GLY A 611 -2.97 16.17 38.47
CA GLY A 611 -1.70 16.72 38.93
C GLY A 611 -1.85 18.09 39.57
N SER A 612 -0.76 18.84 39.65
CA SER A 612 -0.76 20.22 40.12
C SER A 612 0.13 21.12 39.27
N VAL A 613 -0.14 22.41 39.35
CA VAL A 613 0.79 23.46 38.95
C VAL A 613 1.15 24.28 40.17
N THR A 614 2.45 24.47 40.38
CA THR A 614 2.99 25.31 41.43
C THR A 614 3.57 26.57 40.81
N VAL A 615 3.06 27.71 41.23
CA VAL A 615 3.61 29.03 40.93
C VAL A 615 4.58 29.39 42.06
N LEU A 616 5.85 29.57 41.73
CA LEU A 616 6.87 30.05 42.66
C LEU A 616 7.15 31.51 42.32
N VAL A 617 6.99 32.40 43.31
CA VAL A 617 7.30 33.82 43.13
C VAL A 617 8.39 34.23 44.12
N ARG A 618 9.48 34.81 43.60
CA ARG A 618 10.54 35.42 44.39
C ARG A 618 10.43 36.96 44.31
N PRO A 619 10.08 37.66 45.40
CA PRO A 619 10.16 39.12 45.46
C PRO A 619 11.60 39.60 45.26
N GLY A 620 11.81 40.67 44.50
CA GLY A 620 13.11 41.35 44.47
C GLY A 620 13.24 42.27 45.68
N ASN A 621 14.30 42.14 46.49
CA ASN A 621 14.61 43.10 47.55
C ASN A 621 15.48 44.23 47.01
N ILE A 622 15.15 45.47 47.39
CA ILE A 622 16.06 46.62 47.31
C ILE A 622 16.56 46.86 48.73
N MET A 623 17.64 46.19 49.11
CA MET A 623 18.43 46.61 50.26
C MET A 623 19.46 47.61 49.74
N GLU A 624 19.66 48.72 50.46
CA GLU A 624 20.46 49.88 50.02
C GLU A 624 21.91 49.52 49.64
N ASP A 625 22.41 48.36 50.09
CA ASP A 625 23.82 47.95 49.98
C ASP A 625 24.07 46.59 49.29
N GLU A 626 23.06 45.93 48.70
CA GLU A 626 23.23 44.70 47.91
C GLU A 626 22.78 44.87 46.45
N LEU A 627 23.42 44.14 45.52
CA LEU A 627 23.02 44.14 44.10
C LEU A 627 21.53 43.81 43.97
N PRO A 628 20.73 44.58 43.21
CA PRO A 628 19.29 44.34 43.11
C PRO A 628 19.05 42.93 42.57
N MET A 629 18.40 42.08 43.38
CA MET A 629 18.00 40.76 42.95
C MET A 629 16.79 40.86 42.02
N ALA A 630 16.92 40.31 40.82
CA ALA A 630 15.85 40.21 39.84
C ALA A 630 14.65 39.44 40.40
N PRO A 631 13.41 39.96 40.33
CA PRO A 631 12.25 39.14 40.61
C PRO A 631 12.18 37.95 39.64
N VAL A 632 11.84 36.78 40.18
CA VAL A 632 11.75 35.53 39.43
C VAL A 632 10.39 34.91 39.64
N ILE A 633 9.76 34.47 38.55
CA ILE A 633 8.51 33.72 38.59
C ILE A 633 8.72 32.40 37.87
N SER A 634 8.36 31.29 38.53
CA SER A 634 8.44 29.95 37.94
C SER A 634 7.08 29.26 37.95
N LEU A 635 6.72 28.61 36.84
CA LEU A 635 5.57 27.72 36.73
C LEU A 635 6.07 26.29 36.63
N VAL A 636 5.71 25.46 37.62
CA VAL A 636 6.14 24.06 37.72
C VAL A 636 4.92 23.18 37.56
N PHE A 637 4.89 22.35 36.53
CA PHE A 637 3.81 21.38 36.30
C PHE A 637 4.25 20.00 36.75
N SER A 638 3.42 19.32 37.55
CA SER A 638 3.72 17.99 38.11
C SER A 638 2.47 17.10 38.14
N PRO A 639 2.53 15.83 37.72
CA PRO A 639 1.40 14.89 37.87
C PRO A 639 1.19 14.47 39.34
N ASP A 640 0.06 13.83 39.67
CA ASP A 640 -0.19 13.33 41.03
C ASP A 640 0.72 12.14 41.41
N PRO A 641 1.00 11.92 42.72
CA PRO A 641 1.70 10.72 43.20
C PRO A 641 0.96 9.44 42.78
N ILE A 642 1.70 8.40 42.39
CA ILE A 642 1.11 7.11 42.01
C ILE A 642 1.19 6.19 43.23
N SER A 643 0.07 5.57 43.59
CA SER A 643 0.05 4.52 44.63
C SER A 643 0.08 3.13 43.98
N ILE A 644 1.05 2.31 44.36
CA ILE A 644 1.11 0.89 43.99
C ILE A 644 1.23 0.08 45.28
N ASN A 645 0.33 -0.89 45.49
CA ASN A 645 0.32 -1.78 46.67
C ASN A 645 0.37 -1.02 48.02
N ASN A 646 -0.45 0.02 48.18
CA ASN A 646 -0.51 0.88 49.37
C ASN A 646 0.77 1.65 49.73
N ASN A 647 1.75 1.70 48.84
CA ASN A 647 2.88 2.64 48.95
C ASN A 647 2.67 3.79 47.96
N GLU A 648 2.73 5.02 48.46
CA GLU A 648 2.76 6.25 47.64
C GLU A 648 4.19 6.45 47.11
N TYR A 649 4.31 6.58 45.79
CA TYR A 649 5.55 6.93 45.11
C TYR A 649 5.49 8.42 44.72
N THR A 650 6.50 9.19 45.13
CA THR A 650 6.69 10.59 44.76
C THR A 650 7.19 10.74 43.32
N ILE A 651 6.78 11.84 42.68
CA ILE A 651 6.63 12.04 41.22
C ILE A 651 7.96 12.12 40.43
N ASP A 652 8.01 11.48 39.24
CA ASP A 652 9.21 11.18 38.42
C ASP A 652 9.58 12.21 37.31
N TRP A 653 8.93 13.38 37.21
CA TRP A 653 9.38 14.51 36.37
C TRP A 653 8.61 15.82 36.65
N ALA A 654 9.22 16.95 36.30
CA ALA A 654 8.59 18.26 36.29
C ALA A 654 8.99 19.10 35.06
N VAL A 655 8.05 19.92 34.56
CA VAL A 655 8.34 20.94 33.55
C VAL A 655 8.30 22.31 34.22
N THR A 656 9.40 23.06 34.10
CA THR A 656 9.56 24.37 34.74
C THR A 656 9.74 25.46 33.70
N PHE A 657 8.83 26.41 33.69
CA PHE A 657 9.01 27.68 32.98
C PHE A 657 9.51 28.71 33.97
N LYS A 658 10.65 29.34 33.70
CA LYS A 658 11.25 30.35 34.56
C LYS A 658 11.32 31.70 33.83
N MET A 659 10.96 32.76 34.53
CA MET A 659 11.04 34.12 34.02
C MET A 659 11.76 35.01 35.03
N GLN A 660 12.76 35.75 34.58
CA GLN A 660 13.57 36.66 35.39
C GLN A 660 13.48 38.09 34.84
N PHE A 661 13.26 39.06 35.71
CA PHE A 661 13.11 40.47 35.34
C PHE A 661 14.31 41.30 35.81
N ASN A 662 14.88 42.12 34.93
CA ASN A 662 15.95 43.03 35.33
C ASN A 662 15.35 44.39 35.73
N THR A 663 15.18 44.62 37.02
CA THR A 663 14.66 45.90 37.54
C THR A 663 15.81 46.84 37.91
N SER A 664 16.67 47.18 36.95
CA SER A 664 17.62 48.27 37.15
C SER A 664 16.89 49.62 37.10
N PRO A 665 17.15 50.58 38.01
CA PRO A 665 16.45 51.87 38.05
C PRO A 665 16.72 52.79 36.85
N LEU A 666 17.51 52.35 35.86
CA LEU A 666 17.94 53.15 34.70
C LEU A 666 17.12 52.94 33.42
N VAL A 667 16.13 52.05 33.39
CA VAL A 667 15.25 51.87 32.22
C VAL A 667 13.96 52.66 32.41
N LYS A 668 13.89 53.87 31.83
CA LYS A 668 12.63 54.57 31.60
C LYS A 668 11.77 53.71 30.66
N GLU A 669 10.51 53.44 31.06
CA GLU A 669 9.39 52.92 30.25
C GLU A 669 9.81 52.06 29.05
N PRO A 670 9.75 50.72 29.11
CA PRO A 670 10.12 49.91 27.96
C PRO A 670 9.15 50.18 26.79
N ALA A 671 9.62 50.93 25.80
CA ALA A 671 8.94 51.11 24.52
C ALA A 671 8.95 49.77 23.78
N PHE A 672 7.85 49.01 23.84
CA PHE A 672 7.68 47.74 23.12
C PHE A 672 7.25 47.96 21.66
N GLU A 673 7.91 48.88 20.95
CA GLU A 673 7.83 48.93 19.50
C GLU A 673 9.00 48.13 18.95
N THR A 674 8.69 46.99 18.30
CA THR A 674 9.58 46.01 17.66
C THR A 674 10.26 44.98 18.57
N VAL A 675 9.51 43.99 19.06
CA VAL A 675 10.08 42.64 19.22
C VAL A 675 10.40 42.16 17.81
N GLN A 676 11.69 42.10 17.44
CA GLN A 676 12.11 41.48 16.18
C GLN A 676 11.50 40.08 16.08
N GLU A 677 10.96 39.73 14.91
CA GLU A 677 10.53 38.36 14.61
C GLU A 677 11.65 37.38 14.97
N LEU A 678 11.34 36.43 15.85
CA LEU A 678 12.26 35.38 16.24
C LEU A 678 12.62 34.54 15.00
N ASN A 679 13.91 34.49 14.67
CA ASN A 679 14.41 33.66 13.58
C ASN A 679 14.44 32.19 14.01
N TRP A 680 13.35 31.48 13.72
CA TRP A 680 13.19 30.07 14.07
C TRP A 680 14.22 29.14 13.45
N ASP A 681 14.83 29.50 12.31
CA ASP A 681 15.88 28.69 11.68
C ASP A 681 17.22 28.76 12.42
N GLU A 682 17.57 29.93 12.94
CA GLU A 682 18.79 30.10 13.73
C GLU A 682 18.67 29.41 15.10
N ILE A 683 17.47 29.44 15.68
CA ILE A 683 17.14 28.71 16.91
C ILE A 683 17.23 27.21 16.65
N ARG A 684 16.66 26.70 15.55
CA ARG A 684 16.77 25.29 15.13
C ARG A 684 18.23 24.81 15.00
N GLN A 685 19.12 25.61 14.44
CA GLN A 685 20.54 25.25 14.29
C GLN A 685 21.31 25.24 15.62
N LYS A 686 21.06 26.20 16.53
CA LYS A 686 21.68 26.21 17.86
C LYS A 686 21.29 24.99 18.69
N TRP A 687 20.08 24.47 18.49
CA TRP A 687 19.58 23.25 19.14
C TRP A 687 20.27 21.97 18.63
N ALA A 688 20.64 21.90 17.35
CA ALA A 688 21.36 20.75 16.78
C ALA A 688 22.84 20.67 17.21
N ASN A 689 23.44 21.80 17.60
CA ASN A 689 24.88 21.89 17.89
C ASN A 689 25.26 21.75 19.38
N GLY A 690 24.29 21.71 20.30
CA GLY A 690 24.51 21.56 21.75
C GLY A 690 24.73 20.11 22.23
N PHE A 691 24.67 19.12 21.33
CA PHE A 691 24.75 17.71 21.68
C PHE A 691 26.19 17.26 22.00
N LYS A 692 26.40 16.62 23.16
CA LYS A 692 27.60 15.82 23.42
C LYS A 692 27.21 14.36 23.62
N VAL A 693 27.75 13.49 22.77
CA VAL A 693 27.73 12.03 22.95
C VAL A 693 28.80 11.69 23.98
N VAL A 694 28.40 11.15 25.14
CA VAL A 694 29.35 10.52 26.06
C VAL A 694 29.19 9.01 25.91
N THR A 695 30.22 8.36 25.39
CA THR A 695 30.30 6.90 25.34
C THR A 695 31.08 6.43 26.55
N GLU A 696 30.42 5.77 27.51
CA GLU A 696 31.11 4.81 28.38
C GLU A 696 30.24 3.57 28.60
N VAL A 697 30.88 2.43 28.35
CA VAL A 697 30.35 1.08 28.54
C VAL A 697 30.59 0.68 30.00
N SER A 698 29.53 0.45 30.77
CA SER A 698 29.60 -0.48 31.91
C SER A 698 28.20 -0.99 32.26
N ALA A 699 28.17 -2.26 32.64
CA ALA A 699 26.98 -3.07 32.81
C ALA A 699 26.08 -2.60 33.95
N GLY A 700 24.76 -2.72 33.74
CA GLY A 700 23.76 -2.70 34.79
C GLY A 700 23.04 -1.36 34.96
N ILE A 701 21.72 -1.41 34.77
CA ILE A 701 20.73 -0.37 35.08
C ILE A 701 20.75 0.80 34.08
N VAL A 702 19.85 0.75 33.09
CA VAL A 702 19.54 1.89 32.21
C VAL A 702 18.03 2.10 32.17
N LEU A 703 17.58 3.07 32.97
CA LEU A 703 16.24 3.65 32.96
C LEU A 703 16.06 4.55 31.73
N VAL A 704 14.86 4.51 31.16
CA VAL A 704 14.40 5.10 29.91
C VAL A 704 14.01 6.58 30.07
N GLY A 705 14.29 7.47 29.09
CA GLY A 705 13.62 8.77 29.01
C GLY A 705 13.98 9.68 27.81
N ALA A 706 13.01 9.90 26.89
CA ALA A 706 13.10 10.82 25.76
C ALA A 706 11.97 11.86 25.77
N VAL A 707 12.27 13.17 25.67
CA VAL A 707 11.38 14.21 25.07
C VAL A 707 12.20 15.35 24.46
N ALA A 708 12.04 15.55 23.14
CA ALA A 708 12.22 16.83 22.46
C ALA A 708 11.25 16.89 21.27
N ALA A 709 9.95 17.07 21.55
CA ALA A 709 8.92 17.16 20.50
C ALA A 709 7.60 17.85 20.89
N ILE A 710 7.55 18.71 21.92
CA ILE A 710 6.26 19.28 22.39
C ILE A 710 5.83 20.58 21.69
N ILE A 711 6.65 21.21 20.82
CA ILE A 711 6.25 22.50 20.21
C ILE A 711 5.79 22.39 18.75
N VAL A 712 5.82 21.22 18.11
CA VAL A 712 5.40 21.07 16.70
C VAL A 712 3.92 20.69 16.55
N ALA A 713 3.23 20.34 17.64
CA ALA A 713 1.80 19.99 17.63
C ALA A 713 0.91 21.03 18.36
N LEU A 714 1.39 22.27 18.54
CA LEU A 714 0.51 23.38 18.92
C LEU A 714 -0.26 23.83 17.68
N PRO A 715 -1.60 23.74 17.65
CA PRO A 715 -2.36 24.41 16.62
C PRO A 715 -2.30 25.91 16.88
N ILE A 716 -1.62 26.61 15.98
CA ILE A 716 -1.90 28.00 15.58
C ILE A 716 -1.41 29.10 16.55
N GLU A 717 -0.46 29.90 16.03
CA GLU A 717 -0.20 31.32 16.37
C GLU A 717 -0.30 31.72 17.85
N ILE A 718 0.81 31.69 18.58
CA ILE A 718 0.99 32.65 19.66
C ILE A 718 1.28 33.99 18.97
N SER A 719 0.24 34.78 18.72
CA SER A 719 0.39 36.14 18.21
C SER A 719 1.27 36.95 19.17
N ALA A 720 1.90 38.02 18.68
CA ALA A 720 2.67 38.95 19.51
C ALA A 720 1.87 39.47 20.74
N GLY A 721 0.53 39.48 20.63
CA GLY A 721 -0.38 39.81 21.75
C GLY A 721 -0.42 38.77 22.88
N GLY A 722 -0.17 37.49 22.61
CA GLY A 722 -0.11 36.43 23.62
C GLY A 722 1.15 36.53 24.50
N ILE A 723 2.28 36.89 23.90
CA ILE A 723 3.54 37.14 24.62
C ILE A 723 3.44 38.45 25.42
N ALA A 724 2.82 39.49 24.85
CA ALA A 724 2.54 40.74 25.56
C ALA A 724 1.59 40.56 26.75
N ALA A 725 0.58 39.69 26.64
CA ALA A 725 -0.35 39.38 27.74
C ALA A 725 0.32 38.59 28.87
N ILE A 726 1.22 37.66 28.54
CA ILE A 726 2.04 36.93 29.51
C ILE A 726 3.07 37.87 30.17
N GLY A 727 3.69 38.78 29.42
CA GLY A 727 4.57 39.82 29.97
C GLY A 727 3.84 40.79 30.91
N ALA A 728 2.64 41.23 30.55
CA ALA A 728 1.80 42.11 31.37
C ALA A 728 1.30 41.42 32.65
N LEU A 729 0.96 40.13 32.58
CA LEU A 729 0.63 39.28 33.73
C LEU A 729 1.76 39.30 34.77
N PHE A 730 3.00 39.07 34.33
CA PHE A 730 4.13 38.95 35.26
C PHE A 730 4.64 40.30 35.80
N ILE A 731 4.46 41.41 35.06
CA ILE A 731 4.73 42.77 35.56
C ILE A 731 3.73 43.17 36.65
N SER A 732 2.44 42.80 36.52
CA SER A 732 1.42 43.00 37.56
C SER A 732 1.78 42.26 38.85
N ILE A 733 2.22 41.01 38.76
CA ILE A 733 2.68 40.22 39.93
C ILE A 733 3.89 40.88 40.60
N GLY A 734 4.82 41.44 39.82
CA GLY A 734 5.99 42.15 40.35
C GLY A 734 5.70 43.54 40.94
N GLN A 735 4.60 44.19 40.56
CA GLN A 735 4.18 45.50 41.10
C GLN A 735 3.35 45.40 42.37
N ASP A 736 2.54 44.35 42.52
CA ASP A 736 1.73 44.11 43.74
C ASP A 736 2.54 43.50 44.91
N ILE A 737 3.82 43.13 44.66
CA ILE A 737 4.76 42.54 45.65
C ILE A 737 5.83 43.58 46.11
N LYS A 738 5.83 44.80 45.54
CA LYS A 738 6.53 45.97 46.09
C LYS A 738 5.63 46.72 47.05
#